data_AF-A0A127V859-F1
#
_entry.id   AF-A0A127V859-F1
#
_cell.length_a   1.000
_cell.length_b   1.000
_cell.length_c   1.000
_cell.angle_alpha   90.00
_cell.angle_beta   90.00
_cell.angle_gamma   90.00
#
_symmetry.space_group_name_H-M   'P 1'
#
loop_
_entity.id
_entity.type
_entity.pdbx_description
1 polymer ?
#
loop_
_entity_poly.entity_id
_entity_poly.type
_entity_poly.pdbx_seq_one_letter_code
_entity_poly.pdbx_strand_id
1 'polypeptide(L)'
;MMVLTVLIITFFLPKQPRFRYEFQKGKVWLNKDLVSPFSFAILKTNPQVTTDKQDALENVLPIYRYSPELYTAVEEAYSNEFDVKWRGNAFPEEEKIPNKIASLKLLKSIYEKGIIAVNPKHQKGRKYYDISLLNNNISKTISTQDAFTVQTALDYFNTTFTSTKVKEKEVVMNLVEDHLQPNIVFDEKLTAIVQNNTINSLSTTRGMVQKGELIIAKNNVIDDEVFQKLQSFKETYEAQTKTIGDSKLVYLGQILLVGFILSLLMVFLSMFRKDIFSDNRQLSLLLLIITMLLLALTWSIKLNLPSLYYIPFCIVPIIIRILFDTRLALYLHLLVILIAGFFVPNSFEFVFYQVTAGMVAIYSIRNLIKREQLLLSALFILTAYFICFVGIALLRDGSFQEIEWMNFVPFIISVLLSLLAYPLIYAFERVFGITSDVALIELTNTNNKLLRELAFKAPGTFQHSLQVANLAEAAIFKIGGNSLLVRAGALYHDIGKIENPQYFIENQNTTLSPHDKLPYEQSAQIIIKHVHKGIEITRRHQLPESVIDFIRTHHGNTRVDYFYQSFLKNSPEKFVDENIFRYPGPIPFSKETGVLMLADSVEAASRSIKNPNAQNINDLVERIINYKLEQNQLDNCDLTLKDIETIKLIFKTMLMSIYHVRIDYLQNV
;
A
#
# COMPACT_ATOMS: atom_id res chain seq x y z
N MET A 1 2.47 23.92 12.98
CA MET A 1 2.41 22.58 12.34
C MET A 1 3.60 22.31 11.45
N MET A 2 3.89 23.16 10.45
CA MET A 2 5.05 22.99 9.54
C MET A 2 6.38 22.70 10.26
N VAL A 3 6.76 23.52 11.24
CA VAL A 3 8.03 23.36 11.98
C VAL A 3 8.11 21.98 12.65
N LEU A 4 7.02 21.53 13.27
CA LEU A 4 6.94 20.21 13.87
C LEU A 4 7.14 19.10 12.82
N THR A 5 6.52 19.24 11.64
CA THR A 5 6.71 18.29 10.52
C THR A 5 8.16 18.23 10.06
N VAL A 6 8.83 19.37 9.89
CA VAL A 6 10.26 19.43 9.52
C VAL A 6 11.10 18.72 10.58
N LEU A 7 10.86 18.99 11.86
CA LEU A 7 11.60 18.37 12.96
C LEU A 7 11.39 16.85 13.02
N ILE A 8 10.15 16.38 12.83
CA ILE A 8 9.84 14.95 12.80
C ILE A 8 10.56 14.27 11.63
N ILE A 9 10.37 14.75 10.41
CA ILE A 9 10.99 14.16 9.21
C ILE A 9 12.51 14.07 9.38
N THR A 10 13.14 15.20 9.72
CA THR A 10 14.61 15.29 9.83
C THR A 10 15.18 14.48 10.99
N PHE A 11 14.42 14.31 12.08
CA PHE A 11 14.86 13.49 13.20
C PHE A 11 15.07 12.02 12.80
N PHE A 12 14.19 11.48 11.94
CA PHE A 12 14.24 10.09 11.53
C PHE A 12 15.24 9.84 10.39
N LEU A 13 15.43 10.81 9.49
CA LEU A 13 16.29 10.70 8.31
C LEU A 13 17.71 10.23 8.66
N PRO A 14 18.38 9.47 7.77
CA PRO A 14 19.72 8.97 8.01
C PRO A 14 20.72 10.13 8.14
N LYS A 15 21.48 10.16 9.22
CA LYS A 15 22.44 11.26 9.55
C LYS A 15 23.85 11.01 9.01
N GLN A 16 23.99 10.07 8.08
CA GLN A 16 25.28 9.63 7.56
C GLN A 16 25.66 10.46 6.33
N PRO A 17 26.93 10.91 6.21
CA PRO A 17 27.40 11.56 5.00
C PRO A 17 27.39 10.55 3.84
N ARG A 18 26.76 10.91 2.73
CA ARG A 18 26.68 10.06 1.54
C ARG A 18 27.88 10.23 0.63
N PHE A 19 28.14 9.20 -0.17
CA PHE A 19 29.15 9.31 -1.21
C PHE A 19 28.75 10.39 -2.23
N ARG A 20 29.65 11.36 -2.45
CA ARG A 20 29.35 12.61 -3.16
C ARG A 20 29.31 12.50 -4.69
N TYR A 21 29.69 11.35 -5.25
CA TYR A 21 29.82 11.17 -6.70
C TYR A 21 28.85 10.11 -7.20
N GLU A 22 28.12 10.44 -8.26
CA GLU A 22 27.42 9.45 -9.07
C GLU A 22 28.37 8.91 -10.15
N PHE A 23 28.36 7.61 -10.37
CA PHE A 23 29.21 6.93 -11.35
C PHE A 23 28.46 5.78 -12.00
N GLN A 24 28.77 5.51 -13.26
CA GLN A 24 28.17 4.43 -14.04
C GLN A 24 29.27 3.71 -14.82
N LYS A 25 29.14 2.39 -14.94
CA LYS A 25 30.06 1.56 -15.72
C LYS A 25 30.10 2.05 -17.18
N GLY A 26 31.29 2.09 -17.77
CA GLY A 26 31.51 2.52 -19.15
C GLY A 26 31.54 4.04 -19.37
N LYS A 27 31.22 4.87 -18.37
CA LYS A 27 31.32 6.33 -18.48
C LYS A 27 32.70 6.84 -18.07
N VAL A 28 33.04 8.03 -18.57
CA VAL A 28 34.28 8.74 -18.20
C VAL A 28 34.11 9.42 -16.84
N TRP A 29 35.10 9.30 -15.96
CA TRP A 29 35.16 9.99 -14.68
C TRP A 29 35.51 11.47 -14.88
N LEU A 30 34.51 12.34 -14.78
CA LEU A 30 34.68 13.78 -15.00
C LEU A 30 35.12 14.56 -13.75
N ASN A 31 35.03 13.92 -12.58
CA ASN A 31 35.41 14.52 -11.31
C ASN A 31 36.95 14.56 -11.15
N LYS A 32 37.44 15.28 -10.14
CA LYS A 32 38.86 15.26 -9.78
C LYS A 32 39.31 13.83 -9.42
N ASP A 33 40.61 13.58 -9.52
CA ASP A 33 41.24 12.31 -9.13
C ASP A 33 40.74 11.85 -7.76
N LEU A 34 40.26 10.61 -7.71
CA LEU A 34 39.71 10.02 -6.51
C LEU A 34 40.76 9.14 -5.86
N VAL A 35 41.36 9.65 -4.79
CA VAL A 35 42.31 8.91 -3.95
C VAL A 35 41.58 8.40 -2.71
N SER A 36 41.82 7.16 -2.31
CA SER A 36 41.16 6.55 -1.16
C SER A 36 41.66 7.16 0.17
N PRO A 37 40.78 7.73 1.01
CA PRO A 37 41.17 8.27 2.32
C PRO A 37 41.38 7.21 3.41
N PHE A 38 41.01 5.95 3.16
CA PHE A 38 41.17 4.81 4.07
C PHE A 38 41.35 3.50 3.29
N SER A 39 41.81 2.43 3.93
CA SER A 39 41.90 1.11 3.27
C SER A 39 40.53 0.41 3.28
N PHE A 40 40.14 -0.23 2.18
CA PHE A 40 38.88 -0.98 2.07
C PHE A 40 39.02 -2.22 1.19
N ALA A 41 38.24 -3.26 1.49
CA ALA A 41 38.24 -4.49 0.71
C ALA A 41 37.39 -4.35 -0.57
N ILE A 42 37.84 -4.96 -1.66
CA ILE A 42 37.08 -5.02 -2.92
C ILE A 42 36.12 -6.19 -2.84
N LEU A 43 34.82 -5.90 -2.83
CA LEU A 43 33.75 -6.89 -2.81
C LEU A 43 33.70 -7.66 -4.13
N LYS A 44 33.45 -8.97 -4.04
CA LYS A 44 33.15 -9.80 -5.22
C LYS A 44 31.73 -9.53 -5.71
N THR A 45 31.49 -9.72 -7.00
CA THR A 45 30.15 -9.61 -7.57
C THR A 45 29.29 -10.81 -7.21
N ASN A 46 27.96 -10.66 -7.17
CA ASN A 46 27.04 -11.77 -6.90
C ASN A 46 27.24 -12.98 -7.83
N PRO A 47 27.45 -12.82 -9.16
CA PRO A 47 27.79 -13.93 -10.04
C PRO A 47 29.07 -14.64 -9.60
N GLN A 48 30.12 -13.89 -9.27
CA GLN A 48 31.42 -14.46 -8.86
C GLN A 48 31.31 -15.24 -7.54
N VAL A 49 30.58 -14.71 -6.54
CA VAL A 49 30.30 -15.44 -5.30
C VAL A 49 29.50 -16.71 -5.55
N THR A 50 28.59 -16.70 -6.52
CA THR A 50 27.78 -17.87 -6.87
C THR A 50 28.63 -18.95 -7.55
N THR A 51 29.50 -18.56 -8.49
CA THR A 51 30.47 -19.46 -9.12
C THR A 51 31.42 -20.05 -8.08
N ASP A 52 32.02 -19.22 -7.21
CA ASP A 52 32.91 -19.69 -6.13
C ASP A 52 32.22 -20.72 -5.22
N LYS A 53 30.93 -20.52 -4.91
CA LYS A 53 30.13 -21.49 -4.12
C LYS A 53 29.92 -22.80 -4.86
N GLN A 54 29.63 -22.74 -6.16
CA GLN A 54 29.45 -23.95 -6.98
C GLN A 54 30.76 -24.73 -7.07
N ASP A 55 31.85 -24.06 -7.43
CA ASP A 55 33.18 -24.68 -7.56
C ASP A 55 33.63 -25.29 -6.22
N ALA A 56 33.40 -24.59 -5.11
CA ALA A 56 33.76 -25.11 -3.79
C ALA A 56 32.93 -26.35 -3.40
N LEU A 57 31.64 -26.40 -3.76
CA LEU A 57 30.78 -27.56 -3.53
C LEU A 57 31.13 -28.75 -4.41
N GLU A 58 31.55 -28.54 -5.65
CA GLU A 58 31.97 -29.62 -6.55
C GLU A 58 33.21 -30.36 -6.03
N ASN A 59 34.08 -29.65 -5.31
CA ASN A 59 35.31 -30.21 -4.74
C ASN A 59 35.11 -30.92 -3.39
N VAL A 60 33.91 -30.85 -2.77
CA VAL A 60 33.63 -31.57 -1.52
C VAL A 60 33.27 -33.02 -1.82
N LEU A 61 34.15 -33.94 -1.43
CA LEU A 61 33.90 -35.39 -1.53
C LEU A 61 32.78 -35.83 -0.57
N PRO A 62 31.91 -36.77 -0.98
CA PRO A 62 30.91 -37.35 -0.09
C PRO A 62 31.57 -38.15 1.04
N ILE A 63 31.04 -38.02 2.25
CA ILE A 63 31.62 -38.63 3.45
C ILE A 63 30.94 -39.96 3.72
N TYR A 64 31.74 -41.00 3.90
CA TYR A 64 31.31 -42.35 4.21
C TYR A 64 31.91 -42.77 5.54
N ARG A 65 31.12 -43.43 6.39
CA ARG A 65 31.59 -43.97 7.68
C ARG A 65 31.93 -45.45 7.53
N TYR A 66 33.12 -45.82 7.99
CA TYR A 66 33.51 -47.21 8.18
C TYR A 66 33.06 -47.69 9.55
N SER A 67 32.30 -48.79 9.60
CA SER A 67 31.80 -49.41 10.83
C SER A 67 32.49 -50.76 11.06
N PRO A 68 33.67 -50.80 11.73
CA PRO A 68 34.40 -52.04 11.98
C PRO A 68 33.62 -53.04 12.86
N GLU A 69 32.75 -52.54 13.74
CA GLU A 69 31.96 -53.36 14.67
C GLU A 69 30.90 -54.21 13.95
N LEU A 70 30.53 -53.85 12.72
CA LEU A 70 29.54 -54.59 11.93
C LEU A 70 30.01 -56.01 11.62
N TYR A 71 31.31 -56.21 11.39
CA TYR A 71 31.85 -57.53 11.09
C TYR A 71 31.64 -58.49 12.27
N THR A 72 31.83 -58.05 13.51
CA THR A 72 31.62 -58.90 14.70
C THR A 72 30.17 -59.37 14.82
N ALA A 73 29.20 -58.49 14.55
CA ALA A 73 27.79 -58.85 14.55
C ALA A 73 27.44 -59.82 13.41
N VAL A 74 28.00 -59.60 12.21
CA VAL A 74 27.80 -60.48 11.05
C VAL A 74 28.47 -61.84 11.27
N GLU A 75 29.67 -61.88 11.85
CA GLU A 75 30.39 -63.10 12.20
C GLU A 75 29.59 -63.96 13.18
N GLU A 76 29.02 -63.35 14.22
CA GLU A 76 28.19 -64.05 15.22
C GLU A 76 26.90 -64.60 14.58
N ALA A 77 26.18 -63.78 13.82
CA ALA A 77 24.95 -64.17 13.14
C ALA A 77 25.19 -65.28 12.10
N TYR A 78 26.21 -65.11 11.26
CA TYR A 78 26.63 -66.11 10.27
C TYR A 78 27.05 -67.42 10.94
N SER A 79 27.84 -67.36 12.02
CA SER A 79 28.33 -68.55 12.73
C SER A 79 27.19 -69.36 13.34
N ASN A 80 26.18 -68.69 13.91
CA ASN A 80 25.00 -69.33 14.49
C ASN A 80 24.12 -69.99 13.42
N GLU A 81 23.87 -69.31 12.30
CA GLU A 81 23.03 -69.85 11.24
C GLU A 81 23.73 -70.94 10.42
N PHE A 82 25.06 -70.84 10.26
CA PHE A 82 25.88 -71.86 9.60
C PHE A 82 25.68 -73.22 10.26
N ASP A 83 25.70 -73.29 11.60
CA ASP A 83 25.54 -74.55 12.32
C ASP A 83 24.16 -75.18 12.14
N VAL A 84 23.12 -74.34 12.04
CA VAL A 84 21.73 -74.76 11.83
C VAL A 84 21.54 -75.28 10.40
N LYS A 85 21.98 -74.51 9.39
CA LYS A 85 21.85 -74.90 7.97
C LYS A 85 22.72 -76.10 7.62
N TRP A 86 23.90 -76.25 8.24
CA TRP A 86 24.77 -77.42 8.03
C TRP A 86 24.10 -78.72 8.49
N ARG A 87 23.50 -78.70 9.70
CA ARG A 87 22.75 -79.85 10.24
C ARG A 87 21.46 -80.11 9.47
N GLY A 88 20.73 -79.05 9.10
CA GLY A 88 19.47 -79.16 8.36
C GLY A 88 19.59 -79.80 6.97
N ASN A 89 20.77 -79.71 6.33
CA ASN A 89 21.07 -80.34 5.05
C ASN A 89 21.76 -81.73 5.17
N ALA A 90 21.93 -82.24 6.39
CA ALA A 90 22.55 -83.55 6.67
C ALA A 90 23.97 -83.72 6.09
N PHE A 91 24.79 -82.67 6.10
CA PHE A 91 26.19 -82.73 5.64
C PHE A 91 27.11 -83.42 6.69
N PRO A 92 28.25 -84.01 6.27
CA PRO A 92 29.19 -84.67 7.19
C PRO A 92 29.74 -83.69 8.25
N GLU A 93 29.78 -84.10 9.52
CA GLU A 93 30.30 -83.27 10.62
C GLU A 93 31.83 -83.08 10.53
N GLU A 94 32.56 -84.00 9.89
CA GLU A 94 34.02 -83.91 9.67
C GLU A 94 34.40 -82.72 8.76
N GLU A 95 33.52 -82.37 7.82
CA GLU A 95 33.74 -81.29 6.84
C GLU A 95 33.20 -79.93 7.33
N LYS A 96 32.50 -79.90 8.46
CA LYS A 96 31.85 -78.70 9.00
C LYS A 96 32.83 -77.63 9.43
N ILE A 97 33.77 -78.00 10.32
CA ILE A 97 34.73 -77.06 10.93
C ILE A 97 35.67 -76.45 9.87
N PRO A 98 36.26 -77.23 8.93
CA PRO A 98 37.09 -76.68 7.87
C PRO A 98 36.36 -75.67 6.99
N ASN A 99 35.13 -75.98 6.56
CA ASN A 99 34.32 -75.09 5.72
C ASN A 99 33.91 -73.81 6.46
N LYS A 100 33.53 -73.92 7.74
CA LYS A 100 33.17 -72.77 8.58
C LYS A 100 34.35 -71.81 8.78
N ILE A 101 35.54 -72.34 9.05
CA ILE A 101 36.75 -71.53 9.22
C ILE A 101 37.15 -70.88 7.90
N ALA A 102 37.11 -71.63 6.79
CA ALA A 102 37.45 -71.11 5.47
C ALA A 102 36.49 -69.99 5.03
N SER A 103 35.18 -70.16 5.25
CA SER A 103 34.17 -69.17 4.90
C SER A 103 34.29 -67.91 5.76
N LEU A 104 34.46 -68.05 7.08
CA LEU A 104 34.66 -66.92 7.99
C LEU A 104 35.95 -66.15 7.69
N LYS A 105 37.04 -66.84 7.34
CA LYS A 105 38.32 -66.19 6.95
C LYS A 105 38.16 -65.36 5.67
N LEU A 106 37.43 -65.87 4.69
CA LEU A 106 37.16 -65.15 3.45
C LEU A 106 36.17 -64.00 3.66
N LEU A 107 35.15 -64.20 4.52
CA LEU A 107 34.22 -63.14 4.91
C LEU A 107 34.99 -62.00 5.62
N LYS A 108 35.92 -62.34 6.51
CA LYS A 108 36.80 -61.36 7.18
C LYS A 108 37.58 -60.50 6.20
N SER A 109 38.23 -61.11 5.21
CA SER A 109 39.04 -60.37 4.23
C SER A 109 38.19 -59.43 3.36
N ILE A 110 36.94 -59.80 3.06
CA ILE A 110 35.98 -58.93 2.36
C ILE A 110 35.62 -57.71 3.22
N TYR A 111 35.31 -57.90 4.51
CA TYR A 111 34.96 -56.80 5.42
C TYR A 111 36.17 -55.91 5.79
N GLU A 112 37.39 -56.47 5.81
CA GLU A 112 38.65 -55.72 5.98
C GLU A 112 38.94 -54.83 4.78
N LYS A 113 38.67 -55.28 3.55
CA LYS A 113 38.73 -54.43 2.35
C LYS A 113 37.57 -53.42 2.29
N GLY A 114 36.43 -53.80 2.87
CA GLY A 114 35.25 -52.97 3.02
C GLY A 114 34.20 -53.18 1.92
N ILE A 115 32.94 -53.10 2.32
CA ILE A 115 31.75 -53.24 1.46
C ILE A 115 31.01 -51.89 1.45
N ILE A 116 30.95 -51.24 0.29
CA ILE A 116 30.37 -49.91 0.11
C ILE A 116 28.93 -49.94 -0.38
N ALA A 117 28.08 -49.15 0.27
CA ALA A 117 26.74 -48.79 -0.21
C ALA A 117 26.84 -47.60 -1.19
N VAL A 118 26.92 -47.89 -2.49
CA VAL A 118 27.05 -46.85 -3.53
C VAL A 118 25.82 -45.95 -3.54
N ASN A 119 26.02 -44.63 -3.49
CA ASN A 119 24.93 -43.65 -3.59
C ASN A 119 24.79 -43.11 -5.03
N PRO A 120 23.65 -43.32 -5.72
CA PRO A 120 23.42 -42.86 -7.10
C PRO A 120 23.58 -41.34 -7.28
N LYS A 121 23.27 -40.54 -6.25
CA LYS A 121 23.38 -39.06 -6.28
C LYS A 121 24.80 -38.58 -6.52
N HIS A 122 25.79 -39.29 -5.98
CA HIS A 122 27.21 -38.92 -6.08
C HIS A 122 27.93 -39.61 -7.23
N GLN A 123 27.34 -40.68 -7.78
CA GLN A 123 27.89 -41.42 -8.90
C GLN A 123 27.86 -40.61 -10.21
N LYS A 124 26.87 -39.72 -10.41
CA LYS A 124 26.77 -38.78 -11.54
C LYS A 124 27.12 -39.40 -12.91
N GLY A 125 26.69 -40.64 -13.16
CA GLY A 125 26.94 -41.38 -14.41
C GLY A 125 28.36 -41.98 -14.57
N ARG A 126 29.26 -41.82 -13.60
CA ARG A 126 30.60 -42.44 -13.58
C ARG A 126 30.54 -43.88 -13.05
N LYS A 127 31.47 -44.74 -13.48
CA LYS A 127 31.58 -46.12 -12.94
C LYS A 127 32.09 -46.15 -11.50
N TYR A 128 33.06 -45.27 -11.18
CA TYR A 128 33.65 -45.10 -9.86
C TYR A 128 33.78 -43.60 -9.52
N TYR A 129 33.83 -43.26 -8.25
CA TYR A 129 34.06 -41.89 -7.76
C TYR A 129 34.84 -41.91 -6.45
N ASP A 130 35.45 -40.77 -6.13
CA ASP A 130 36.23 -40.63 -4.90
C ASP A 130 35.33 -40.26 -3.72
N ILE A 131 35.63 -40.86 -2.57
CA ILE A 131 34.90 -40.65 -1.32
C ILE A 131 35.89 -40.30 -0.21
N SER A 132 35.36 -39.62 0.80
CA SER A 132 36.07 -39.34 2.04
C SER A 132 35.66 -40.42 3.06
N LEU A 133 36.50 -41.44 3.25
CA LEU A 133 36.23 -42.52 4.22
C LEU A 133 36.67 -42.09 5.61
N LEU A 134 35.72 -42.05 6.54
CA LEU A 134 35.93 -41.74 7.95
C LEU A 134 36.07 -43.03 8.75
N ASN A 135 37.22 -43.22 9.39
CA ASN A 135 37.50 -44.31 10.33
C ASN A 135 38.13 -43.72 11.60
N ASN A 136 37.50 -43.90 12.77
CA ASN A 136 37.95 -43.37 14.06
C ASN A 136 38.36 -41.88 14.02
N ASN A 137 37.51 -41.05 13.41
CA ASN A 137 37.71 -39.60 13.18
C ASN A 137 38.88 -39.21 12.26
N ILE A 138 39.55 -40.18 11.62
CA ILE A 138 40.55 -39.93 10.59
C ILE A 138 39.88 -40.10 9.23
N SER A 139 39.97 -39.06 8.41
CA SER A 139 39.44 -39.09 7.05
C SER A 139 40.53 -39.45 6.05
N LYS A 140 40.25 -40.40 5.15
CA LYS A 140 41.13 -40.78 4.04
C LYS A 140 40.35 -40.78 2.74
N THR A 141 40.93 -40.19 1.69
CA THR A 141 40.38 -40.27 0.34
C THR A 141 40.63 -41.65 -0.24
N ILE A 142 39.56 -42.33 -0.66
CA ILE A 142 39.61 -43.61 -1.39
C ILE A 142 38.66 -43.56 -2.58
N SER A 143 38.90 -44.38 -3.60
CA SER A 143 37.97 -44.52 -4.72
C SER A 143 37.00 -45.67 -4.47
N THR A 144 35.77 -45.57 -4.96
CA THR A 144 34.79 -46.68 -4.83
C THR A 144 35.23 -47.96 -5.54
N GLN A 145 36.27 -47.93 -6.39
CA GLN A 145 36.89 -49.13 -6.97
C GLN A 145 37.72 -49.95 -5.95
N ASP A 146 38.16 -49.30 -4.86
CA ASP A 146 39.07 -49.91 -3.88
C ASP A 146 38.31 -50.73 -2.83
N ALA A 147 36.98 -50.61 -2.79
CA ALA A 147 36.06 -51.35 -1.92
C ALA A 147 35.18 -52.30 -2.75
N PHE A 148 34.62 -53.32 -2.10
CA PHE A 148 33.62 -54.18 -2.73
C PHE A 148 32.24 -53.52 -2.69
N THR A 149 31.43 -53.65 -3.73
CA THR A 149 29.97 -53.62 -3.57
C THR A 149 29.48 -54.99 -3.09
N VAL A 150 28.25 -55.06 -2.55
CA VAL A 150 27.61 -56.34 -2.16
C VAL A 150 27.75 -57.37 -3.30
N GLN A 151 27.41 -57.00 -4.54
CA GLN A 151 27.54 -57.89 -5.70
C GLN A 151 28.98 -58.35 -5.94
N THR A 152 29.96 -57.43 -5.98
CA THR A 152 31.35 -57.82 -6.26
C THR A 152 31.98 -58.62 -5.12
N ALA A 153 31.52 -58.43 -3.88
CA ALA A 153 31.91 -59.24 -2.75
C ALA A 153 31.35 -60.66 -2.86
N LEU A 154 30.08 -60.81 -3.28
CA LEU A 154 29.49 -62.12 -3.58
C LEU A 154 30.21 -62.83 -4.73
N ASP A 155 30.49 -62.13 -5.82
CA ASP A 155 31.24 -62.68 -6.95
C ASP A 155 32.65 -63.13 -6.55
N TYR A 156 33.34 -62.32 -5.74
CA TYR A 156 34.65 -62.64 -5.18
C TYR A 156 34.59 -63.83 -4.21
N PHE A 157 33.57 -63.89 -3.37
CA PHE A 157 33.35 -65.00 -2.44
C PHE A 157 33.10 -66.30 -3.23
N ASN A 158 32.22 -66.27 -4.22
CA ASN A 158 31.87 -67.43 -5.05
C ASN A 158 33.08 -67.97 -5.83
N THR A 159 33.92 -67.09 -6.38
CA THR A 159 35.10 -67.49 -7.15
C THR A 159 36.23 -68.02 -6.27
N THR A 160 36.38 -67.50 -5.05
CA THR A 160 37.50 -67.82 -4.15
C THR A 160 37.19 -68.98 -3.20
N PHE A 161 35.93 -69.17 -2.81
CA PHE A 161 35.53 -70.27 -1.92
C PHE A 161 35.43 -71.61 -2.67
N THR A 162 36.16 -72.61 -2.16
CA THR A 162 36.17 -73.98 -2.70
C THR A 162 35.70 -74.97 -1.64
N SER A 163 34.67 -75.77 -1.96
CA SER A 163 34.22 -76.90 -1.14
C SER A 163 34.36 -78.20 -1.90
N THR A 164 34.50 -79.31 -1.18
CA THR A 164 34.59 -80.69 -1.67
C THR A 164 33.33 -81.12 -2.43
N LYS A 165 32.14 -80.61 -2.06
CA LYS A 165 30.88 -80.87 -2.77
C LYS A 165 30.19 -79.58 -3.21
N VAL A 166 29.56 -79.63 -4.39
CA VAL A 166 28.82 -78.49 -4.99
C VAL A 166 27.68 -78.00 -4.08
N LYS A 167 26.95 -78.92 -3.44
CA LYS A 167 25.83 -78.58 -2.53
C LYS A 167 26.27 -77.85 -1.27
N GLU A 168 27.46 -78.14 -0.74
CA GLU A 168 28.01 -77.44 0.44
C GLU A 168 28.36 -76.01 0.07
N LYS A 169 29.01 -75.81 -1.09
CA LYS A 169 29.31 -74.48 -1.63
C LYS A 169 28.05 -73.64 -1.83
N GLU A 170 26.98 -74.23 -2.36
CA GLU A 170 25.70 -73.54 -2.58
C GLU A 170 25.05 -73.08 -1.27
N VAL A 171 25.02 -73.93 -0.24
CA VAL A 171 24.48 -73.56 1.08
C VAL A 171 25.32 -72.47 1.76
N VAL A 172 26.65 -72.57 1.66
CA VAL A 172 27.55 -71.53 2.20
C VAL A 172 27.38 -70.21 1.45
N MET A 173 27.16 -70.25 0.14
CA MET A 173 26.94 -69.05 -0.68
C MET A 173 25.63 -68.34 -0.30
N ASN A 174 24.53 -69.10 -0.15
CA ASN A 174 23.25 -68.55 0.27
C ASN A 174 23.35 -67.90 1.66
N LEU A 175 24.07 -68.55 2.59
CA LEU A 175 24.36 -67.98 3.91
C LEU A 175 25.17 -66.68 3.84
N VAL A 176 26.13 -66.57 2.92
CA VAL A 176 26.86 -65.31 2.75
C VAL A 176 25.94 -64.25 2.16
N GLU A 177 25.13 -64.58 1.15
CA GLU A 177 24.16 -63.66 0.55
C GLU A 177 23.16 -63.11 1.58
N ASP A 178 22.65 -63.95 2.47
CA ASP A 178 21.69 -63.57 3.51
C ASP A 178 22.29 -62.62 4.58
N HIS A 179 23.62 -62.67 4.81
CA HIS A 179 24.30 -61.94 5.90
C HIS A 179 25.19 -60.80 5.43
N LEU A 180 25.43 -60.65 4.12
CA LEU A 180 26.34 -59.64 3.59
C LEU A 180 25.73 -58.24 3.66
N GLN A 181 26.33 -57.34 4.45
CA GLN A 181 25.88 -55.97 4.61
C GLN A 181 27.01 -54.97 4.37
N PRO A 182 26.73 -53.78 3.78
CA PRO A 182 27.72 -52.73 3.63
C PRO A 182 28.21 -52.18 4.98
N ASN A 183 29.52 -52.24 5.24
CA ASN A 183 30.15 -51.59 6.40
C ASN A 183 30.73 -50.20 6.07
N ILE A 184 30.61 -49.75 4.82
CA ILE A 184 30.93 -48.40 4.37
C ILE A 184 29.63 -47.73 3.90
N VAL A 185 29.09 -46.82 4.70
CA VAL A 185 27.77 -46.20 4.49
C VAL A 185 27.89 -44.68 4.41
N PHE A 186 27.13 -44.07 3.50
CA PHE A 186 27.11 -42.62 3.30
C PHE A 186 26.54 -41.89 4.53
N ASP A 187 27.29 -40.89 5.03
CA ASP A 187 26.83 -40.01 6.12
C ASP A 187 26.35 -38.68 5.53
N GLU A 188 25.04 -38.58 5.29
CA GLU A 188 24.40 -37.39 4.73
C GLU A 188 24.56 -36.16 5.64
N LYS A 189 24.44 -36.36 6.96
CA LYS A 189 24.51 -35.27 7.92
C LYS A 189 25.91 -34.67 7.95
N LEU A 190 26.94 -35.51 8.02
CA LEU A 190 28.32 -35.04 8.06
C LEU A 190 28.75 -34.41 6.72
N THR A 191 28.31 -34.98 5.59
CA THR A 191 28.54 -34.39 4.27
C THR A 191 27.92 -33.00 4.16
N ALA A 192 26.68 -32.82 4.63
CA ALA A 192 26.01 -31.51 4.62
C ALA A 192 26.71 -30.49 5.54
N ILE A 193 27.22 -30.92 6.69
CA ILE A 193 28.01 -30.06 7.60
C ILE A 193 29.29 -29.57 6.89
N VAL A 194 30.03 -30.46 6.24
CA VAL A 194 31.25 -30.09 5.52
C VAL A 194 30.93 -29.16 4.35
N GLN A 195 29.89 -29.43 3.57
CA GLN A 195 29.44 -28.53 2.49
C GLN A 195 29.10 -27.12 3.00
N ASN A 196 28.34 -27.01 4.09
CA ASN A 196 27.99 -25.72 4.67
C ASN A 196 29.22 -24.97 5.20
N ASN A 197 30.14 -25.68 5.87
CA ASN A 197 31.38 -25.08 6.37
C ASN A 197 32.26 -24.58 5.22
N THR A 198 32.37 -25.34 4.13
CA THR A 198 33.09 -24.92 2.92
C THR A 198 32.50 -23.63 2.35
N ILE A 199 31.18 -23.54 2.18
CA ILE A 199 30.51 -22.31 1.70
C ILE A 199 30.77 -21.13 2.63
N ASN A 200 30.66 -21.34 3.95
CA ASN A 200 30.82 -20.28 4.95
C ASN A 200 32.26 -19.77 5.06
N SER A 201 33.24 -20.58 4.67
CA SER A 201 34.67 -20.21 4.67
C SER A 201 35.11 -19.39 3.45
N LEU A 202 34.26 -19.26 2.42
CA LEU A 202 34.59 -18.53 1.21
C LEU A 202 34.69 -17.02 1.47
N SER A 203 35.81 -16.42 1.07
CA SER A 203 35.98 -14.97 1.10
C SER A 203 35.02 -14.28 0.13
N THR A 204 34.27 -13.30 0.63
CA THR A 204 33.42 -12.40 -0.16
C THR A 204 34.20 -11.25 -0.81
N THR A 205 35.53 -11.22 -0.64
CA THR A 205 36.42 -10.17 -1.12
C THR A 205 37.53 -10.74 -1.99
N ARG A 206 37.99 -9.97 -2.97
CA ARG A 206 39.06 -10.38 -3.93
C ARG A 206 40.38 -9.63 -3.77
N GLY A 207 40.44 -8.65 -2.87
CA GLY A 207 41.61 -7.80 -2.66
C GLY A 207 41.30 -6.60 -1.78
N MET A 208 42.25 -5.68 -1.64
CA MET A 208 42.11 -4.47 -0.82
C MET A 208 42.75 -3.28 -1.53
N VAL A 209 42.06 -2.14 -1.49
CA VAL A 209 42.61 -0.82 -1.88
C VAL A 209 43.18 -0.17 -0.61
N GLN A 210 44.40 0.34 -0.68
CA GLN A 210 45.07 0.95 0.47
C GLN A 210 44.74 2.44 0.63
N LYS A 211 44.87 2.95 1.86
CA LYS A 211 44.83 4.40 2.12
C LYS A 211 45.90 5.12 1.29
N GLY A 212 45.49 6.14 0.55
CA GLY A 212 46.36 6.91 -0.34
C GLY A 212 46.47 6.35 -1.77
N GLU A 213 45.85 5.21 -2.07
CA GLU A 213 45.82 4.64 -3.41
C GLU A 213 44.83 5.40 -4.32
N LEU A 214 45.22 5.60 -5.58
CA LEU A 214 44.36 6.21 -6.61
C LEU A 214 43.31 5.20 -7.07
N ILE A 215 42.03 5.50 -6.85
CA ILE A 215 40.91 4.69 -7.30
C ILE A 215 40.63 4.93 -8.79
N ILE A 216 40.53 6.20 -9.19
CA ILE A 216 40.33 6.61 -10.58
C ILE A 216 40.86 8.03 -10.84
N ALA A 217 41.53 8.22 -11.98
CA ALA A 217 41.97 9.53 -12.45
C ALA A 217 40.87 10.25 -13.23
N LYS A 218 40.92 11.59 -13.25
CA LYS A 218 40.07 12.41 -14.11
C LYS A 218 40.27 12.05 -15.59
N ASN A 219 39.16 12.00 -16.32
CA ASN A 219 39.07 11.64 -17.74
C ASN A 219 39.37 10.18 -18.08
N ASN A 220 39.48 9.29 -17.09
CA ASN A 220 39.57 7.85 -17.35
C ASN A 220 38.19 7.21 -17.43
N VAL A 221 38.07 6.14 -18.22
CA VAL A 221 36.84 5.35 -18.32
C VAL A 221 36.69 4.47 -17.08
N ILE A 222 35.47 4.38 -16.55
CA ILE A 222 35.11 3.48 -15.47
C ILE A 222 34.92 2.07 -16.07
N ASP A 223 35.99 1.30 -16.10
CA ASP A 223 35.94 -0.12 -16.48
C ASP A 223 35.34 -1.01 -15.37
N ASP A 224 35.28 -2.31 -15.60
CA ASP A 224 34.73 -3.28 -14.64
C ASP A 224 35.46 -3.30 -13.30
N GLU A 225 36.79 -3.19 -13.31
CA GLU A 225 37.58 -3.23 -12.08
C GLU A 225 37.36 -1.97 -11.25
N VAL A 226 37.44 -0.81 -11.91
CA VAL A 226 37.26 0.49 -11.28
C VAL A 226 35.83 0.66 -10.80
N PHE A 227 34.83 0.18 -11.54
CA PHE A 227 33.45 0.18 -11.10
C PHE A 227 33.29 -0.61 -9.78
N GLN A 228 33.88 -1.80 -9.67
CA GLN A 228 33.83 -2.58 -8.44
C GLN A 228 34.60 -1.92 -7.28
N LYS A 229 35.74 -1.28 -7.55
CA LYS A 229 36.46 -0.47 -6.54
C LYS A 229 35.60 0.70 -6.07
N LEU A 230 34.97 1.45 -6.98
CA LEU A 230 34.09 2.57 -6.65
C LEU A 230 32.84 2.13 -5.88
N GLN A 231 32.25 0.99 -6.23
CA GLN A 231 31.10 0.42 -5.53
C GLN A 231 31.48 -0.01 -4.12
N SER A 232 32.58 -0.76 -3.96
CA SER A 232 33.10 -1.19 -2.65
C SER A 232 33.52 0.01 -1.79
N PHE A 233 34.10 1.04 -2.42
CA PHE A 233 34.47 2.28 -1.77
C PHE A 233 33.25 3.04 -1.25
N LYS A 234 32.21 3.18 -2.09
CA LYS A 234 30.94 3.81 -1.73
C LYS A 234 30.30 3.12 -0.54
N GLU A 235 30.20 1.79 -0.57
CA GLU A 235 29.59 1.01 0.52
C GLU A 235 30.36 1.16 1.83
N THR A 236 31.70 1.09 1.78
CA THR A 236 32.54 1.29 2.96
C THR A 236 32.50 2.73 3.47
N TYR A 237 32.47 3.72 2.56
CA TYR A 237 32.38 5.14 2.87
C TYR A 237 31.07 5.46 3.61
N GLU A 238 29.94 4.92 3.13
CA GLU A 238 28.62 5.12 3.73
C GLU A 238 28.49 4.39 5.08
N ALA A 239 29.17 3.25 5.27
CA ALA A 239 29.22 2.54 6.55
C ALA A 239 30.09 3.24 7.62
N GLN A 240 31.15 3.95 7.22
CA GLN A 240 32.10 4.62 8.14
C GLN A 240 31.59 5.98 8.63
N THR A 241 30.60 5.94 9.52
CA THR A 241 29.91 7.11 10.05
C THR A 241 30.72 8.05 10.94
N LYS A 242 31.81 7.58 11.57
CA LYS A 242 32.56 8.36 12.57
C LYS A 242 33.76 9.13 12.02
N THR A 243 34.25 8.78 10.83
CA THR A 243 35.59 9.18 10.40
C THR A 243 35.62 10.35 9.42
N ILE A 244 34.50 10.70 8.76
CA ILE A 244 34.54 11.50 7.52
C ILE A 244 33.67 12.78 7.55
N GLY A 245 32.67 12.90 8.44
CA GLY A 245 31.82 14.11 8.47
C GLY A 245 31.09 14.38 9.78
N ASP A 246 30.76 15.65 10.03
CA ASP A 246 29.99 16.06 11.21
C ASP A 246 28.49 15.80 11.00
N SER A 247 27.97 14.80 11.70
CA SER A 247 26.54 14.45 11.72
C SER A 247 25.61 15.62 12.09
N LYS A 248 26.09 16.63 12.85
CA LYS A 248 25.30 17.82 13.19
C LYS A 248 25.11 18.73 11.97
N LEU A 249 26.14 18.90 11.15
CA LEU A 249 26.05 19.67 9.90
C LEU A 249 25.16 18.97 8.87
N VAL A 250 25.21 17.63 8.80
CA VAL A 250 24.28 16.85 7.97
C VAL A 250 22.84 17.08 8.44
N TYR A 251 22.58 17.02 9.74
CA TYR A 251 21.26 17.28 10.30
C TYR A 251 20.77 18.72 10.03
N LEU A 252 21.64 19.73 10.15
CA LEU A 252 21.32 21.11 9.78
C LEU A 252 20.96 21.23 8.29
N GLY A 253 21.73 20.58 7.41
CA GLY A 253 21.43 20.54 5.97
C GLY A 253 20.07 19.91 5.67
N GLN A 254 19.70 18.85 6.40
CA GLN A 254 18.37 18.23 6.29
C GLN A 254 17.24 19.18 6.74
N ILE A 255 17.42 19.91 7.84
CA ILE A 255 16.46 20.93 8.30
C ILE A 255 16.29 22.02 7.25
N LEU A 256 17.38 22.55 6.70
CA LEU A 256 17.32 23.60 5.68
C LEU A 256 16.59 23.12 4.42
N LEU A 257 16.90 21.91 3.94
CA LEU A 257 16.36 21.38 2.70
C LEU A 257 14.87 21.00 2.83
N VAL A 258 14.52 20.24 3.86
CA VAL A 258 13.12 19.85 4.12
C VAL A 258 12.29 21.09 4.47
N GLY A 259 12.85 22.00 5.26
CA GLY A 259 12.22 23.28 5.60
C GLY A 259 11.95 24.15 4.38
N PHE A 260 12.93 24.26 3.46
CA PHE A 260 12.76 25.00 2.21
C PHE A 260 11.65 24.40 1.34
N ILE A 261 11.65 23.08 1.13
CA ILE A 261 10.64 22.43 0.30
C ILE A 261 9.22 22.55 0.92
N LEU A 262 9.09 22.39 2.23
CA LEU A 262 7.79 22.63 2.89
C LEU A 262 7.37 24.10 2.87
N SER A 263 8.32 25.04 2.87
CA SER A 263 8.00 26.47 2.71
C SER A 263 7.41 26.75 1.31
N LEU A 264 7.93 26.10 0.26
CA LEU A 264 7.36 26.20 -1.09
C LEU A 264 5.92 25.69 -1.13
N LEU A 265 5.61 24.59 -0.43
CA LEU A 265 4.24 24.12 -0.27
C LEU A 265 3.36 25.17 0.42
N MET A 266 3.83 25.77 1.52
CA MET A 266 3.07 26.79 2.24
C MET A 266 2.81 28.04 1.39
N VAL A 267 3.81 28.49 0.62
CA VAL A 267 3.65 29.60 -0.32
C VAL A 267 2.61 29.25 -1.37
N PHE A 268 2.70 28.07 -2.00
CA PHE A 268 1.73 27.61 -2.98
C PHE A 268 0.30 27.59 -2.41
N LEU A 269 0.10 27.02 -1.22
CA LEU A 269 -1.20 26.98 -0.56
C LEU A 269 -1.72 28.39 -0.25
N SER A 270 -0.88 29.27 0.30
CA SER A 270 -1.29 30.64 0.65
C SER A 270 -1.68 31.50 -0.57
N MET A 271 -1.06 31.25 -1.73
CA MET A 271 -1.32 32.02 -2.96
C MET A 271 -2.48 31.45 -3.77
N PHE A 272 -2.54 30.13 -3.94
CA PHE A 272 -3.43 29.49 -4.90
C PHE A 272 -4.56 28.68 -4.27
N ARG A 273 -4.45 28.29 -2.98
CA ARG A 273 -5.40 27.41 -2.27
C ARG A 273 -5.62 27.87 -0.83
N LYS A 274 -6.08 29.11 -0.69
CA LYS A 274 -6.37 29.73 0.61
C LYS A 274 -7.41 28.94 1.41
N ASP A 275 -8.34 28.30 0.72
CA ASP A 275 -9.34 27.37 1.26
C ASP A 275 -8.70 26.23 2.06
N ILE A 276 -7.62 25.64 1.54
CA ILE A 276 -6.86 24.58 2.22
C ILE A 276 -5.93 25.17 3.29
N PHE A 277 -5.31 26.30 3.00
CA PHE A 277 -4.34 26.92 3.90
C PHE A 277 -4.98 27.39 5.22
N SER A 278 -6.22 27.87 5.19
CA SER A 278 -6.95 28.30 6.38
C SER A 278 -7.56 27.14 7.16
N ASP A 279 -7.78 25.98 6.54
CA ASP A 279 -8.32 24.79 7.20
C ASP A 279 -7.20 23.94 7.83
N ASN A 280 -7.08 24.05 9.16
CA ASN A 280 -6.11 23.28 9.93
C ASN A 280 -6.23 21.76 9.73
N ARG A 281 -7.42 21.21 9.48
CA ARG A 281 -7.61 19.77 9.29
C ARG A 281 -7.04 19.33 7.95
N GLN A 282 -7.38 20.05 6.88
CA GLN A 282 -6.86 19.76 5.54
C GLN A 282 -5.34 19.94 5.47
N LEU A 283 -4.82 21.03 6.04
CA LEU A 283 -3.38 21.28 6.12
C LEU A 283 -2.66 20.17 6.92
N SER A 284 -3.24 19.73 8.03
CA SER A 284 -2.71 18.61 8.82
C SER A 284 -2.64 17.32 8.02
N LEU A 285 -3.67 17.01 7.24
CA LEU A 285 -3.70 15.82 6.39
C LEU A 285 -2.58 15.85 5.35
N LEU A 286 -2.38 16.98 4.66
CA LEU A 286 -1.29 17.11 3.68
C LEU A 286 0.08 16.87 4.31
N LEU A 287 0.34 17.50 5.46
CA LEU A 287 1.59 17.32 6.20
C LEU A 287 1.76 15.89 6.71
N LEU A 288 0.68 15.24 7.15
CA LEU A 288 0.69 13.85 7.61
C LEU A 288 1.05 12.89 6.47
N ILE A 289 0.46 13.05 5.28
CA ILE A 289 0.76 12.22 4.10
C ILE A 289 2.23 12.33 3.71
N ILE A 290 2.78 13.55 3.64
CA ILE A 290 4.20 13.79 3.38
C ILE A 290 5.08 13.11 4.43
N THR A 291 4.72 13.27 5.71
CA THR A 291 5.48 12.70 6.84
C THR A 291 5.47 11.17 6.77
N MET A 292 4.30 10.55 6.59
CA MET A 292 4.17 9.09 6.53
C MET A 292 5.03 8.49 5.41
N LEU A 293 5.02 9.08 4.22
CA LEU A 293 5.81 8.58 3.11
C LEU A 293 7.31 8.74 3.32
N LEU A 294 7.77 9.88 3.86
CA LEU A 294 9.19 10.09 4.14
C LEU A 294 9.70 9.23 5.31
N LEU A 295 8.83 8.93 6.29
CA LEU A 295 9.12 7.95 7.32
C LEU A 295 9.20 6.53 6.75
N ALA A 296 8.30 6.16 5.84
CA ALA A 296 8.37 4.88 5.14
C ALA A 296 9.69 4.74 4.37
N LEU A 297 10.10 5.76 3.61
CA LEU A 297 11.41 5.81 2.94
C LEU A 297 12.56 5.64 3.93
N THR A 298 12.52 6.37 5.03
CA THR A 298 13.56 6.31 6.05
C THR A 298 13.67 4.92 6.69
N TRP A 299 12.54 4.29 6.99
CA TRP A 299 12.50 2.92 7.50
C TRP A 299 12.99 1.92 6.47
N SER A 300 12.62 2.05 5.20
CA SER A 300 13.12 1.21 4.11
C SER A 300 14.65 1.27 4.00
N ILE A 301 15.24 2.47 4.16
CA ILE A 301 16.69 2.65 4.19
C ILE A 301 17.30 1.97 5.43
N LYS A 302 16.73 2.18 6.63
CA LYS A 302 17.25 1.58 7.87
C LYS A 302 17.16 0.06 7.90
N LEU A 303 16.16 -0.52 7.24
CA LEU A 303 15.97 -1.96 7.11
C LEU A 303 16.81 -2.56 5.97
N ASN A 304 17.58 -1.75 5.23
CA ASN A 304 18.37 -2.17 4.07
C ASN A 304 17.55 -2.99 3.06
N LEU A 305 16.35 -2.49 2.69
CA LEU A 305 15.54 -3.17 1.68
C LEU A 305 16.34 -3.32 0.36
N PRO A 306 16.21 -4.45 -0.37
CA PRO A 306 16.95 -4.68 -1.61
C PRO A 306 16.71 -3.60 -2.68
N SER A 307 15.53 -2.96 -2.66
CA SER A 307 15.16 -1.90 -3.59
C SER A 307 14.24 -0.89 -2.90
N LEU A 308 14.48 0.41 -3.08
CA LEU A 308 13.59 1.46 -2.58
C LEU A 308 12.35 1.64 -3.47
N TYR A 309 12.31 1.00 -4.64
CA TYR A 309 11.15 1.02 -5.54
C TYR A 309 9.96 0.21 -5.03
N TYR A 310 10.08 -0.56 -3.93
CA TYR A 310 8.94 -1.18 -3.24
C TYR A 310 7.98 -0.14 -2.62
N ILE A 311 8.47 1.07 -2.34
CA ILE A 311 7.67 2.12 -1.68
C ILE A 311 6.61 2.65 -2.67
N PRO A 312 5.32 2.71 -2.28
CA PRO A 312 4.24 3.16 -3.15
C PRO A 312 4.16 4.69 -3.25
N PHE A 313 5.14 5.34 -3.87
CA PHE A 313 5.14 6.80 -4.05
C PHE A 313 3.91 7.33 -4.81
N CYS A 314 3.35 6.55 -5.74
CA CYS A 314 2.11 6.91 -6.45
C CYS A 314 0.86 6.94 -5.55
N ILE A 315 0.91 6.41 -4.33
CA ILE A 315 -0.22 6.49 -3.39
C ILE A 315 -0.56 7.95 -3.05
N VAL A 316 0.44 8.82 -2.99
CA VAL A 316 0.28 10.24 -2.64
C VAL A 316 -0.55 10.98 -3.68
N PRO A 317 -0.17 11.03 -4.97
CA PRO A 317 -0.96 11.72 -5.97
C PRO A 317 -2.37 11.13 -6.13
N ILE A 318 -2.55 9.82 -5.92
CA ILE A 318 -3.88 9.18 -5.92
C ILE A 318 -4.75 9.77 -4.81
N ILE A 319 -4.28 9.70 -3.54
CA ILE A 319 -5.04 10.19 -2.38
C ILE A 319 -5.38 11.67 -2.54
N ILE A 320 -4.38 12.49 -2.89
CA ILE A 320 -4.58 13.94 -3.01
C ILE A 320 -5.50 14.30 -4.18
N ARG A 321 -5.40 13.61 -5.32
CA ARG A 321 -6.27 13.86 -6.47
C ARG A 321 -7.75 13.61 -6.17
N ILE A 322 -8.03 12.63 -5.31
CA ILE A 322 -9.40 12.21 -4.95
C ILE A 322 -9.99 13.07 -3.84
N LEU A 323 -9.20 13.39 -2.82
CA LEU A 323 -9.65 14.23 -1.71
C LEU A 323 -9.68 15.72 -2.05
N PHE A 324 -8.86 16.14 -3.02
CA PHE A 324 -8.72 17.52 -3.44
C PHE A 324 -8.79 17.62 -4.98
N ASP A 325 -7.75 18.16 -5.63
CA ASP A 325 -7.73 18.41 -7.06
C ASP A 325 -6.39 18.02 -7.72
N THR A 326 -6.41 18.05 -9.05
CA THR A 326 -5.27 17.71 -9.92
C THR A 326 -4.04 18.58 -9.66
N ARG A 327 -4.19 19.90 -9.45
CA ARG A 327 -3.05 20.81 -9.30
C ARG A 327 -2.34 20.52 -7.99
N LEU A 328 -3.08 20.43 -6.88
CA LEU A 328 -2.49 20.11 -5.58
C LEU A 328 -1.79 18.75 -5.58
N ALA A 329 -2.41 17.73 -6.20
CA ALA A 329 -1.83 16.39 -6.32
C ALA A 329 -0.47 16.41 -7.03
N LEU A 330 -0.38 17.13 -8.15
CA LEU A 330 0.87 17.27 -8.91
C LEU A 330 1.94 17.98 -8.09
N TYR A 331 1.62 19.15 -7.52
CA TYR A 331 2.58 19.93 -6.74
C TYR A 331 3.10 19.14 -5.54
N LEU A 332 2.22 18.54 -4.75
CA LEU A 332 2.63 17.81 -3.55
C LEU A 332 3.46 16.56 -3.90
N HIS A 333 3.09 15.83 -4.96
CA HIS A 333 3.86 14.68 -5.44
C HIS A 333 5.27 15.07 -5.88
N LEU A 334 5.42 16.15 -6.66
CA LEU A 334 6.72 16.66 -7.09
C LEU A 334 7.61 17.03 -5.89
N LEU A 335 7.08 17.77 -4.91
CA LEU A 335 7.85 18.17 -3.72
C LEU A 335 8.30 16.95 -2.90
N VAL A 336 7.43 15.96 -2.74
CA VAL A 336 7.75 14.69 -2.07
C VAL A 336 8.88 13.94 -2.78
N ILE A 337 8.82 13.82 -4.12
CA ILE A 337 9.87 13.16 -4.90
C ILE A 337 11.18 13.92 -4.79
N LEU A 338 11.15 15.25 -4.84
CA LEU A 338 12.35 16.08 -4.69
C LEU A 338 13.03 15.84 -3.35
N ILE A 339 12.28 15.79 -2.23
CA ILE A 339 12.85 15.43 -0.93
C ILE A 339 13.42 14.02 -0.98
N ALA A 340 12.64 13.04 -1.46
CA ALA A 340 13.03 11.64 -1.49
C ALA A 340 14.29 11.40 -2.35
N GLY A 341 14.46 12.13 -3.45
CA GLY A 341 15.59 12.02 -4.37
C GLY A 341 16.95 12.27 -3.70
N PHE A 342 17.03 13.12 -2.67
CA PHE A 342 18.26 13.30 -1.88
C PHE A 342 18.65 12.06 -1.07
N PHE A 343 17.68 11.16 -0.81
CA PHE A 343 17.84 9.97 0.03
C PHE A 343 17.76 8.65 -0.75
N VAL A 344 17.67 8.65 -2.07
CA VAL A 344 17.62 7.43 -2.90
C VAL A 344 18.89 7.32 -3.76
N PRO A 345 19.49 6.12 -3.96
CA PRO A 345 20.58 5.93 -4.92
C PRO A 345 20.09 6.13 -6.37
N ASN A 346 20.96 6.59 -7.28
CA ASN A 346 20.61 6.92 -8.67
C ASN A 346 19.43 7.90 -8.72
N SER A 347 19.61 9.05 -8.05
CA SER A 347 18.54 10.01 -7.76
C SER A 347 17.79 10.46 -9.00
N PHE A 348 18.49 10.68 -10.11
CA PHE A 348 17.90 11.08 -11.39
C PHE A 348 16.93 10.03 -11.95
N GLU A 349 17.35 8.76 -12.02
CA GLU A 349 16.51 7.66 -12.51
C GLU A 349 15.27 7.52 -11.62
N PHE A 350 15.46 7.56 -10.30
CA PHE A 350 14.37 7.53 -9.33
C PHE A 350 13.36 8.67 -9.58
N VAL A 351 13.82 9.92 -9.69
CA VAL A 351 12.93 11.05 -9.96
C VAL A 351 12.20 10.87 -11.28
N PHE A 352 12.88 10.42 -12.33
CA PHE A 352 12.26 10.18 -13.63
C PHE A 352 11.13 9.13 -13.56
N TYR A 353 11.38 7.98 -12.94
CA TYR A 353 10.36 6.96 -12.71
C TYR A 353 9.16 7.50 -11.93
N GLN A 354 9.41 8.19 -10.81
CA GLN A 354 8.34 8.58 -9.91
C GLN A 354 7.51 9.77 -10.43
N VAL A 355 8.13 10.71 -11.14
CA VAL A 355 7.42 11.84 -11.76
C VAL A 355 6.52 11.32 -12.89
N THR A 356 7.05 10.50 -13.79
CA THR A 356 6.28 9.96 -14.93
C THR A 356 5.11 9.09 -14.45
N ALA A 357 5.36 8.13 -13.56
CA ALA A 357 4.32 7.28 -12.99
C ALA A 357 3.30 8.07 -12.17
N GLY A 358 3.75 9.10 -11.45
CA GLY A 358 2.87 10.02 -10.73
C GLY A 358 1.94 10.81 -11.61
N MET A 359 2.44 11.37 -12.72
CA MET A 359 1.61 12.08 -13.70
C MET A 359 0.57 11.15 -14.32
N VAL A 360 0.96 9.91 -14.65
CA VAL A 360 0.03 8.87 -15.14
C VAL A 360 -1.03 8.54 -14.10
N ALA A 361 -0.66 8.43 -12.82
CA ALA A 361 -1.62 8.23 -11.72
C ALA A 361 -2.64 9.38 -11.63
N ILE A 362 -2.17 10.63 -11.73
CA ILE A 362 -3.03 11.82 -11.66
C ILE A 362 -3.99 11.89 -12.85
N TYR A 363 -3.50 11.67 -14.07
CA TYR A 363 -4.31 11.83 -15.30
C TYR A 363 -5.23 10.64 -15.58
N SER A 364 -4.90 9.45 -15.08
CA SER A 364 -5.78 8.29 -15.20
C SER A 364 -7.03 8.39 -14.31
N ILE A 365 -6.99 9.20 -13.25
CA ILE A 365 -8.11 9.40 -12.32
C ILE A 365 -8.89 10.66 -12.72
N ARG A 366 -9.90 10.48 -13.58
CA ARG A 366 -10.71 11.58 -14.09
C ARG A 366 -11.80 12.00 -13.10
N ASN A 367 -12.59 11.06 -12.57
CA ASN A 367 -13.60 11.22 -11.51
C ASN A 367 -13.92 9.83 -10.93
N LEU A 368 -13.50 9.55 -9.69
CA LEU A 368 -13.51 8.20 -9.10
C LEU A 368 -14.91 7.75 -8.62
N ILE A 369 -15.87 7.71 -9.55
CA ILE A 369 -17.25 7.28 -9.28
C ILE A 369 -17.31 5.75 -9.11
N LYS A 370 -16.33 5.01 -9.65
CA LYS A 370 -16.31 3.54 -9.63
C LYS A 370 -14.95 2.98 -9.21
N ARG A 371 -14.96 1.96 -8.34
CA ARG A 371 -13.77 1.22 -7.87
C ARG A 371 -12.90 0.67 -9.01
N GLU A 372 -13.53 0.36 -10.14
CA GLU A 372 -12.91 -0.13 -11.38
C GLU A 372 -11.81 0.81 -11.90
N GLN A 373 -11.99 2.12 -11.75
CA GLN A 373 -11.05 3.11 -12.25
C GLN A 373 -9.71 3.09 -11.50
N LEU A 374 -9.72 2.73 -10.22
CA LEU A 374 -8.50 2.61 -9.44
C LEU A 374 -7.65 1.41 -9.90
N LEU A 375 -8.29 0.31 -10.32
CA LEU A 375 -7.59 -0.83 -10.93
C LEU A 375 -7.01 -0.48 -12.31
N LEU A 376 -7.77 0.26 -13.14
CA LEU A 376 -7.27 0.75 -14.43
C LEU A 376 -6.10 1.72 -14.27
N SER A 377 -6.18 2.61 -13.28
CA SER A 377 -5.08 3.52 -12.93
C SER A 377 -3.82 2.74 -12.53
N ALA A 378 -3.96 1.70 -11.69
CA ALA A 378 -2.84 0.83 -11.32
C ALA A 378 -2.19 0.14 -12.53
N LEU A 379 -3.00 -0.33 -13.48
CA LEU A 379 -2.49 -0.90 -14.74
C LEU A 379 -1.69 0.13 -15.54
N PHE A 380 -2.20 1.36 -15.71
CA PHE A 380 -1.49 2.41 -16.43
C PHE A 380 -0.19 2.83 -15.74
N ILE A 381 -0.18 2.92 -14.41
CA ILE A 381 1.03 3.21 -13.63
C ILE A 381 2.07 2.10 -13.85
N LEU A 382 1.65 0.83 -13.83
CA LEU A 382 2.55 -0.29 -14.08
C LEU A 382 3.12 -0.26 -15.51
N THR A 383 2.30 0.05 -16.51
CA THR A 383 2.75 0.23 -17.90
C THR A 383 3.75 1.38 -18.01
N ALA A 384 3.52 2.49 -17.32
CA ALA A 384 4.45 3.63 -17.31
C ALA A 384 5.81 3.23 -16.70
N TYR A 385 5.80 2.52 -15.56
CA TYR A 385 7.03 1.96 -14.99
C TYR A 385 7.72 1.00 -15.95
N PHE A 386 6.98 0.12 -16.62
CA PHE A 386 7.53 -0.84 -17.57
C PHE A 386 8.24 -0.14 -18.74
N ILE A 387 7.60 0.85 -19.35
CA ILE A 387 8.17 1.63 -20.47
C ILE A 387 9.43 2.36 -20.00
N CYS A 388 9.40 3.03 -18.85
CA CYS A 388 10.56 3.72 -18.32
C CYS A 388 11.68 2.73 -17.96
N PHE A 389 11.34 1.54 -17.44
CA PHE A 389 12.29 0.52 -17.01
C PHE A 389 13.07 -0.03 -18.20
N VAL A 390 12.34 -0.47 -19.23
CA VAL A 390 12.93 -0.95 -20.48
C VAL A 390 13.70 0.18 -21.17
N GLY A 391 13.14 1.39 -21.24
CA GLY A 391 13.80 2.54 -21.88
C GLY A 391 15.14 2.90 -21.24
N ILE A 392 15.21 2.98 -19.91
CA ILE A 392 16.46 3.26 -19.17
C ILE A 392 17.44 2.09 -19.31
N ALA A 393 16.98 0.84 -19.23
CA ALA A 393 17.85 -0.33 -19.41
C ALA A 393 18.49 -0.36 -20.81
N LEU A 394 17.71 -0.08 -21.86
CA LEU A 394 18.23 0.00 -23.24
C LEU A 394 19.20 1.17 -23.44
N LEU A 395 18.95 2.32 -22.80
CA LEU A 395 19.88 3.46 -22.84
C LEU A 395 21.22 3.14 -22.16
N ARG A 396 21.23 2.24 -21.17
CA ARG A 396 22.42 1.88 -20.40
C ARG A 396 23.21 0.74 -21.03
N ASP A 397 22.50 -0.33 -21.39
CA ASP A 397 23.10 -1.62 -21.73
C ASP A 397 23.10 -1.87 -23.26
N GLY A 398 22.29 -1.12 -24.02
CA GLY A 398 22.23 -1.23 -25.49
C GLY A 398 21.69 -2.57 -26.01
N SER A 399 21.26 -3.47 -25.12
CA SER A 399 20.81 -4.83 -25.43
C SER A 399 19.63 -5.24 -24.55
N PHE A 400 18.69 -5.99 -25.13
CA PHE A 400 17.59 -6.61 -24.38
C PHE A 400 18.04 -7.82 -23.55
N GLN A 401 19.16 -8.44 -23.90
CA GLN A 401 19.64 -9.67 -23.25
C GLN A 401 20.26 -9.38 -21.87
N GLU A 402 20.75 -8.16 -21.66
CA GLU A 402 21.41 -7.74 -20.41
C GLU A 402 20.40 -7.20 -19.37
N ILE A 403 19.11 -7.15 -19.69
CA ILE A 403 18.08 -6.63 -18.78
C ILE A 403 17.81 -7.62 -17.65
N GLU A 404 18.12 -7.20 -16.42
CA GLU A 404 17.77 -7.92 -15.20
C GLU A 404 16.28 -7.74 -14.84
N TRP A 405 15.40 -8.58 -15.42
CA TRP A 405 13.95 -8.51 -15.21
C TRP A 405 13.50 -8.59 -13.75
N MET A 406 14.30 -9.20 -12.86
CA MET A 406 14.00 -9.26 -11.43
C MET A 406 13.94 -7.86 -10.78
N ASN A 407 14.66 -6.88 -11.35
CA ASN A 407 14.64 -5.49 -10.87
C ASN A 407 13.31 -4.77 -11.18
N PHE A 408 12.44 -5.37 -11.99
CA PHE A 408 11.09 -4.83 -12.25
C PHE A 408 10.05 -5.23 -11.17
N VAL A 409 10.27 -6.33 -10.45
CA VAL A 409 9.34 -6.84 -9.43
C VAL A 409 8.98 -5.79 -8.36
N PRO A 410 9.90 -4.95 -7.85
CA PRO A 410 9.57 -3.91 -6.88
C PRO A 410 8.48 -2.94 -7.34
N PHE A 411 8.44 -2.60 -8.63
CA PHE A 411 7.42 -1.72 -9.19
C PHE A 411 6.03 -2.36 -9.16
N ILE A 412 5.93 -3.67 -9.43
CA ILE A 412 4.67 -4.41 -9.33
C ILE A 412 4.13 -4.34 -7.90
N ILE A 413 4.98 -4.60 -6.90
CA ILE A 413 4.58 -4.54 -5.49
C ILE A 413 4.19 -3.12 -5.09
N SER A 414 4.93 -2.10 -5.52
CA SER A 414 4.62 -0.69 -5.26
C SER A 414 3.27 -0.26 -5.85
N VAL A 415 2.94 -0.73 -7.06
CA VAL A 415 1.61 -0.51 -7.67
C VAL A 415 0.52 -1.20 -6.86
N LEU A 416 0.72 -2.46 -6.45
CA LEU A 416 -0.25 -3.19 -5.63
C LEU A 416 -0.47 -2.50 -4.27
N LEU A 417 0.60 -2.04 -3.62
CA LEU A 417 0.52 -1.29 -2.37
C LEU A 417 -0.17 0.07 -2.56
N SER A 418 -0.06 0.70 -3.74
CA SER A 418 -0.78 1.94 -4.05
C SER A 418 -2.30 1.76 -4.07
N LEU A 419 -2.81 0.52 -4.25
CA LEU A 419 -4.24 0.22 -4.13
C LEU A 419 -4.79 0.42 -2.71
N LEU A 420 -3.91 0.43 -1.70
CA LEU A 420 -4.27 0.79 -0.31
C LEU A 420 -4.72 2.24 -0.18
N ALA A 421 -4.57 3.07 -1.23
CA ALA A 421 -5.17 4.40 -1.27
C ALA A 421 -6.67 4.37 -0.98
N TYR A 422 -7.43 3.39 -1.49
CA TYR A 422 -8.89 3.35 -1.30
C TYR A 422 -9.34 3.29 0.17
N PRO A 423 -8.89 2.31 0.99
CA PRO A 423 -9.23 2.30 2.42
C PRO A 423 -8.62 3.50 3.17
N LEU A 424 -7.46 4.01 2.76
CA LEU A 424 -6.86 5.20 3.38
C LEU A 424 -7.66 6.47 3.13
N ILE A 425 -8.22 6.66 1.93
CA ILE A 425 -9.09 7.79 1.60
C ILE A 425 -10.30 7.80 2.52
N TYR A 426 -10.99 6.67 2.63
CA TYR A 426 -12.13 6.53 3.54
C TYR A 426 -11.74 6.83 5.00
N ALA A 427 -10.57 6.34 5.46
CA ALA A 427 -10.07 6.64 6.79
C ALA A 427 -9.78 8.14 6.97
N PHE A 428 -9.20 8.80 5.98
CA PHE A 428 -8.90 10.23 6.04
C PHE A 428 -10.15 11.10 5.99
N GLU A 429 -11.14 10.77 5.16
CA GLU A 429 -12.46 11.44 5.18
C GLU A 429 -13.08 11.42 6.58
N ARG A 430 -13.02 10.27 7.25
CA ARG A 430 -13.57 10.07 8.59
C ARG A 430 -12.80 10.83 9.67
N VAL A 431 -11.47 10.76 9.67
CA VAL A 431 -10.62 11.35 10.71
C VAL A 431 -10.52 12.88 10.54
N PHE A 432 -10.47 13.37 9.30
CA PHE A 432 -10.29 14.80 9.02
C PHE A 432 -11.60 15.52 8.67
N GLY A 433 -12.71 14.79 8.53
CA GLY A 433 -14.02 15.37 8.19
C GLY A 433 -14.05 16.00 6.81
N ILE A 434 -13.26 15.49 5.87
CA ILE A 434 -13.19 15.99 4.50
C ILE A 434 -14.28 15.32 3.67
N THR A 435 -15.01 16.12 2.92
CA THR A 435 -16.12 15.67 2.09
C THR A 435 -15.67 15.60 0.64
N SER A 436 -15.32 14.41 0.15
CA SER A 436 -14.95 14.22 -1.27
C SER A 436 -16.19 14.20 -2.17
N ASP A 437 -15.99 14.46 -3.46
CA ASP A 437 -17.05 14.31 -4.47
C ASP A 437 -17.64 12.89 -4.48
N VAL A 438 -16.82 11.88 -4.19
CA VAL A 438 -17.28 10.49 -4.12
C VAL A 438 -18.26 10.30 -2.96
N ALA A 439 -17.91 10.82 -1.77
CA ALA A 439 -18.79 10.77 -0.60
C ALA A 439 -20.10 11.54 -0.85
N LEU A 440 -20.04 12.70 -1.50
CA LEU A 440 -21.25 13.46 -1.82
C LEU A 440 -22.14 12.75 -2.84
N ILE A 441 -21.56 12.16 -3.90
CA ILE A 441 -22.32 11.35 -4.87
C ILE A 441 -23.04 10.21 -4.14
N GLU A 442 -22.34 9.51 -3.24
CA GLU A 442 -22.95 8.45 -2.44
C GLU A 442 -24.13 9.00 -1.64
N LEU A 443 -23.98 10.14 -0.95
CA LEU A 443 -25.05 10.77 -0.18
C LEU A 443 -26.25 11.22 -1.03
N THR A 444 -26.06 11.54 -2.31
CA THR A 444 -27.16 11.88 -3.23
C THR A 444 -27.96 10.67 -3.72
N ASN A 445 -27.51 9.44 -3.45
CA ASN A 445 -28.26 8.24 -3.79
C ASN A 445 -29.49 8.10 -2.89
N THR A 446 -30.67 8.30 -3.46
CA THR A 446 -31.97 8.21 -2.76
C THR A 446 -32.28 6.80 -2.23
N ASN A 447 -31.54 5.78 -2.68
CA ASN A 447 -31.66 4.42 -2.16
C ASN A 447 -30.88 4.19 -0.85
N ASN A 448 -30.14 5.18 -0.37
CA ASN A 448 -29.47 5.10 0.93
C ASN A 448 -30.47 4.93 2.06
N LYS A 449 -30.05 4.20 3.11
CA LYS A 449 -30.90 3.83 4.25
C LYS A 449 -31.66 5.02 4.83
N LEU A 450 -30.99 6.15 5.05
CA LEU A 450 -31.58 7.33 5.70
C LEU A 450 -32.57 8.07 4.79
N LEU A 451 -32.27 8.22 3.49
CA LEU A 451 -33.21 8.83 2.53
C LEU A 451 -34.41 7.92 2.24
N ARG A 452 -34.22 6.59 2.23
CA ARG A 452 -35.34 5.65 2.17
C ARG A 452 -36.24 5.73 3.39
N GLU A 453 -35.65 5.92 4.57
CA GLU A 453 -36.42 6.14 5.80
C GLU A 453 -37.22 7.45 5.74
N LEU A 454 -36.63 8.54 5.22
CA LEU A 454 -37.33 9.79 4.96
C LEU A 454 -38.51 9.60 4.00
N ALA A 455 -38.27 8.96 2.85
CA ALA A 455 -39.29 8.69 1.86
C ALA A 455 -40.46 7.84 2.40
N PHE A 456 -40.18 6.92 3.33
CA PHE A 456 -41.20 6.07 3.93
C PHE A 456 -41.97 6.77 5.06
N LYS A 457 -41.29 7.48 5.97
CA LYS A 457 -41.92 8.09 7.16
C LYS A 457 -42.52 9.48 6.90
N ALA A 458 -41.92 10.25 6.00
CA ALA A 458 -42.32 11.62 5.66
C ALA A 458 -42.24 11.85 4.13
N PRO A 459 -43.12 11.21 3.33
CA PRO A 459 -43.05 11.24 1.86
C PRO A 459 -43.21 12.65 1.27
N GLY A 460 -44.02 13.51 1.88
CA GLY A 460 -44.20 14.89 1.44
C GLY A 460 -42.94 15.74 1.63
N THR A 461 -42.27 15.58 2.78
CA THR A 461 -40.96 16.19 3.05
C THR A 461 -39.88 15.66 2.11
N PHE A 462 -39.90 14.36 1.79
CA PHE A 462 -38.98 13.79 0.80
C PHE A 462 -39.14 14.43 -0.58
N GLN A 463 -40.39 14.58 -1.04
CA GLN A 463 -40.67 15.21 -2.33
C GLN A 463 -40.30 16.71 -2.34
N HIS A 464 -40.56 17.41 -1.24
CA HIS A 464 -40.10 18.78 -1.03
C HIS A 464 -38.57 18.88 -1.14
N SER A 465 -37.84 18.04 -0.40
CA SER A 465 -36.37 18.03 -0.41
C SER A 465 -35.79 17.77 -1.80
N LEU A 466 -36.45 16.93 -2.63
CA LEU A 466 -36.06 16.72 -4.03
C LEU A 466 -36.26 17.97 -4.90
N GLN A 467 -37.36 18.70 -4.73
CA GLN A 467 -37.62 19.93 -5.48
C GLN A 467 -36.65 21.04 -5.08
N VAL A 468 -36.42 21.21 -3.78
CA VAL A 468 -35.42 22.14 -3.24
C VAL A 468 -34.02 21.79 -3.75
N ALA A 469 -33.63 20.50 -3.76
CA ALA A 469 -32.34 20.06 -4.29
C ALA A 469 -32.16 20.46 -5.76
N ASN A 470 -33.17 20.26 -6.60
CA ASN A 470 -33.11 20.62 -8.02
C ASN A 470 -32.97 22.15 -8.22
N LEU A 471 -33.74 22.95 -7.48
CA LEU A 471 -33.68 24.42 -7.54
C LEU A 471 -32.31 24.93 -7.08
N ALA A 472 -31.88 24.49 -5.90
CA ALA A 472 -30.64 24.93 -5.29
C ALA A 472 -29.42 24.51 -6.11
N GLU A 473 -29.39 23.27 -6.63
CA GLU A 473 -28.31 22.75 -7.49
C GLU A 473 -28.19 23.57 -8.79
N ALA A 474 -29.30 23.85 -9.45
CA ALA A 474 -29.29 24.63 -10.69
C ALA A 474 -28.79 26.07 -10.45
N ALA A 475 -29.21 26.68 -9.35
CA ALA A 475 -28.81 28.03 -8.98
C ALA A 475 -27.33 28.12 -8.62
N ILE A 476 -26.84 27.25 -7.72
CA ILE A 476 -25.44 27.27 -7.29
C ILE A 476 -24.48 26.94 -8.45
N PHE A 477 -24.88 26.04 -9.35
CA PHE A 477 -24.09 25.70 -10.53
C PHE A 477 -23.85 26.92 -11.41
N LYS A 478 -24.86 27.79 -11.58
CA LYS A 478 -24.74 28.98 -12.43
C LYS A 478 -23.86 30.07 -11.82
N ILE A 479 -23.85 30.21 -10.49
CA ILE A 479 -23.05 31.22 -9.79
C ILE A 479 -21.66 30.72 -9.36
N GLY A 480 -21.31 29.48 -9.73
CA GLY A 480 -19.97 28.92 -9.56
C GLY A 480 -19.64 28.38 -8.16
N GLY A 481 -20.63 27.84 -7.43
CA GLY A 481 -20.40 27.11 -6.17
C GLY A 481 -20.45 25.59 -6.32
N ASN A 482 -20.37 24.86 -5.20
CA ASN A 482 -20.35 23.40 -5.21
C ASN A 482 -21.77 22.81 -5.34
N SER A 483 -22.16 22.46 -6.58
CA SER A 483 -23.49 21.91 -6.89
C SER A 483 -23.77 20.57 -6.25
N LEU A 484 -22.77 19.70 -6.17
CA LEU A 484 -22.92 18.37 -5.61
C LEU A 484 -23.12 18.42 -4.09
N LEU A 485 -22.40 19.32 -3.40
CA LEU A 485 -22.58 19.58 -1.98
C LEU A 485 -23.97 20.14 -1.67
N VAL A 486 -24.45 21.10 -2.46
CA VAL A 486 -25.81 21.65 -2.32
C VAL A 486 -26.86 20.59 -2.55
N ARG A 487 -26.72 19.77 -3.59
CA ARG A 487 -27.67 18.67 -3.85
C ARG A 487 -27.71 17.70 -2.68
N ALA A 488 -26.56 17.27 -2.16
CA ALA A 488 -26.50 16.41 -0.99
C ALA A 488 -27.13 17.09 0.23
N GLY A 489 -26.72 18.31 0.58
CA GLY A 489 -27.27 19.10 1.68
C GLY A 489 -28.78 19.25 1.63
N ALA A 490 -29.32 19.60 0.45
CA ALA A 490 -30.75 19.77 0.21
C ALA A 490 -31.55 18.49 0.45
N LEU A 491 -31.02 17.31 0.12
CA LEU A 491 -31.73 16.05 0.34
C LEU A 491 -31.89 15.70 1.83
N TYR A 492 -31.03 16.22 2.71
CA TYR A 492 -31.06 15.93 4.15
C TYR A 492 -31.49 17.12 5.02
N HIS A 493 -31.66 18.32 4.46
CA HIS A 493 -31.88 19.55 5.25
C HIS A 493 -33.04 19.43 6.25
N ASP A 494 -34.06 18.67 5.84
CA ASP A 494 -35.32 18.49 6.55
C ASP A 494 -35.48 17.13 7.24
N ILE A 495 -34.41 16.33 7.31
CA ILE A 495 -34.44 14.94 7.80
C ILE A 495 -34.98 14.81 9.24
N GLY A 496 -34.90 15.87 10.04
CA GLY A 496 -35.45 15.91 11.39
C GLY A 496 -36.96 15.79 11.48
N LYS A 497 -37.70 16.10 10.39
CA LYS A 497 -39.16 15.96 10.34
C LYS A 497 -39.64 14.51 10.48
N ILE A 498 -38.76 13.53 10.26
CA ILE A 498 -39.02 12.09 10.47
C ILE A 498 -39.51 11.78 11.90
N GLU A 499 -39.08 12.54 12.91
CA GLU A 499 -39.47 12.27 14.30
C GLU A 499 -40.97 12.52 14.54
N ASN A 500 -41.56 13.50 13.85
CA ASN A 500 -42.95 13.92 14.04
C ASN A 500 -43.60 14.37 12.71
N PRO A 501 -43.72 13.48 11.68
CA PRO A 501 -44.09 13.88 10.33
C PRO A 501 -45.44 14.58 10.23
N GLN A 502 -46.42 14.17 11.06
CA GLN A 502 -47.79 14.66 11.07
C GLN A 502 -47.92 16.15 11.42
N TYR A 503 -46.90 16.76 12.03
CA TYR A 503 -46.89 18.20 12.36
C TYR A 503 -46.41 19.07 11.20
N PHE A 504 -46.01 18.48 10.08
CA PHE A 504 -45.56 19.22 8.90
C PHE A 504 -46.60 19.10 7.79
N ILE A 505 -47.05 20.24 7.27
CA ILE A 505 -48.23 20.35 6.40
C ILE A 505 -48.08 19.51 5.12
N GLU A 506 -46.87 19.38 4.60
CA GLU A 506 -46.59 18.59 3.40
C GLU A 506 -46.81 17.08 3.60
N ASN A 507 -46.86 16.59 4.84
CA ASN A 507 -47.14 15.19 5.17
C ASN A 507 -48.55 14.96 5.73
N GLN A 508 -49.39 16.00 5.82
CA GLN A 508 -50.75 15.89 6.35
C GLN A 508 -51.70 15.42 5.24
N ASN A 509 -52.41 14.31 5.52
CA ASN A 509 -53.42 13.75 4.62
C ASN A 509 -54.87 14.09 5.04
N THR A 510 -55.03 14.75 6.18
CA THR A 510 -56.33 15.07 6.80
C THR A 510 -56.53 16.58 6.91
N THR A 511 -57.78 17.04 6.82
CA THR A 511 -58.16 18.45 6.94
C THR A 511 -57.96 19.04 8.35
N LEU A 512 -57.88 18.21 9.39
CA LEU A 512 -57.60 18.64 10.77
C LEU A 512 -56.10 18.57 11.05
N SER A 513 -55.52 19.70 11.47
CA SER A 513 -54.10 19.77 11.79
C SER A 513 -53.86 19.39 13.26
N PRO A 514 -52.82 18.61 13.60
CA PRO A 514 -52.44 18.38 14.99
C PRO A 514 -52.15 19.66 15.77
N HIS A 515 -51.76 20.74 15.07
CA HIS A 515 -51.53 22.06 15.63
C HIS A 515 -52.79 22.73 16.18
N ASP A 516 -53.99 22.38 15.70
CA ASP A 516 -55.25 22.99 16.15
C ASP A 516 -55.56 22.70 17.62
N LYS A 517 -54.90 21.69 18.21
CA LYS A 517 -55.05 21.26 19.60
C LYS A 517 -53.95 21.76 20.52
N LEU A 518 -52.98 22.52 20.01
CA LEU A 518 -51.81 22.95 20.74
C LEU A 518 -51.73 24.48 20.89
N PRO A 519 -51.17 24.99 21.99
CA PRO A 519 -50.75 26.39 22.07
C PRO A 519 -49.79 26.75 20.93
N TYR A 520 -49.83 28.01 20.48
CA TYR A 520 -49.02 28.49 19.36
C TYR A 520 -47.52 28.41 19.65
N GLU A 521 -47.12 28.65 20.89
CA GLU A 521 -45.75 28.52 21.38
C GLU A 521 -45.26 27.07 21.25
N GLN A 522 -46.09 26.11 21.66
CA GLN A 522 -45.75 24.68 21.55
C GLN A 522 -45.68 24.24 20.10
N SER A 523 -46.60 24.71 19.26
CA SER A 523 -46.59 24.46 17.82
C SER A 523 -45.30 24.98 17.17
N ALA A 524 -44.91 26.23 17.47
CA ALA A 524 -43.66 26.81 16.99
C ALA A 524 -42.44 26.00 17.45
N GLN A 525 -42.39 25.57 18.71
CA GLN A 525 -41.30 24.77 19.24
C GLN A 525 -41.20 23.38 18.59
N ILE A 526 -42.33 22.74 18.27
CA ILE A 526 -42.34 21.46 17.53
C ILE A 526 -41.73 21.65 16.13
N ILE A 527 -42.12 22.74 15.43
CA ILE A 527 -41.52 23.07 14.14
C ILE A 527 -40.03 23.32 14.30
N ILE A 528 -39.60 24.22 15.20
CA ILE A 528 -38.18 24.59 15.37
C ILE A 528 -37.30 23.37 15.69
N LYS A 529 -37.83 22.41 16.46
CA LYS A 529 -37.11 21.22 16.93
C LYS A 529 -36.61 20.32 15.79
N HIS A 530 -37.20 20.37 14.58
CA HIS A 530 -36.73 19.53 13.46
C HIS A 530 -35.27 19.80 13.11
N VAL A 531 -34.77 21.04 13.26
CA VAL A 531 -33.36 21.38 12.99
C VAL A 531 -32.44 20.59 13.94
N HIS A 532 -32.69 20.69 15.25
CA HIS A 532 -31.89 19.98 16.24
C HIS A 532 -31.96 18.46 16.04
N LYS A 533 -33.15 17.93 15.73
CA LYS A 533 -33.34 16.50 15.47
C LYS A 533 -32.67 16.03 14.19
N GLY A 534 -32.68 16.84 13.15
CA GLY A 534 -31.95 16.57 11.92
C GLY A 534 -30.43 16.47 12.18
N ILE A 535 -29.87 17.40 12.96
CA ILE A 535 -28.46 17.35 13.37
C ILE A 535 -28.16 16.09 14.20
N GLU A 536 -29.03 15.73 15.16
CA GLU A 536 -28.86 14.52 15.99
C GLU A 536 -28.86 13.25 15.13
N ILE A 537 -29.83 13.12 14.22
CA ILE A 537 -29.99 11.96 13.33
C ILE A 537 -28.79 11.83 12.40
N THR A 538 -28.36 12.92 11.77
CA THR A 538 -27.25 12.90 10.80
C THR A 538 -25.90 12.65 11.45
N ARG A 539 -25.64 13.19 12.65
CA ARG A 539 -24.45 12.86 13.44
C ARG A 539 -24.41 11.38 13.86
N ARG A 540 -25.55 10.81 14.26
CA ARG A 540 -25.66 9.37 14.57
C ARG A 540 -25.33 8.50 13.36
N HIS A 541 -25.66 8.96 12.16
CA HIS A 541 -25.34 8.31 10.89
C HIS A 541 -23.98 8.73 10.30
N GLN A 542 -23.20 9.54 11.03
CA GLN A 542 -21.83 9.94 10.66
C GLN A 542 -21.77 10.67 9.30
N LEU A 543 -22.79 11.48 8.99
CA LEU A 543 -22.73 12.36 7.83
C LEU A 543 -21.68 13.47 8.03
N PRO A 544 -21.04 13.95 6.94
CA PRO A 544 -20.05 15.03 7.03
C PRO A 544 -20.66 16.31 7.59
N GLU A 545 -19.90 17.07 8.40
CA GLU A 545 -20.37 18.34 8.97
C GLU A 545 -20.78 19.35 7.89
N SER A 546 -20.12 19.34 6.72
CA SER A 546 -20.51 20.19 5.59
C SER A 546 -21.95 19.94 5.09
N VAL A 547 -22.50 18.73 5.28
CA VAL A 547 -23.90 18.40 4.96
C VAL A 547 -24.82 18.77 6.13
N ILE A 548 -24.35 18.58 7.37
CA ILE A 548 -25.07 18.95 8.60
C ILE A 548 -25.27 20.47 8.69
N ASP A 549 -24.33 21.25 8.15
CA ASP A 549 -24.40 22.71 8.11
C ASP A 549 -25.67 23.19 7.39
N PHE A 550 -26.09 22.53 6.31
CA PHE A 550 -27.35 22.85 5.63
C PHE A 550 -28.58 22.68 6.54
N ILE A 551 -28.61 21.63 7.36
CA ILE A 551 -29.68 21.41 8.35
C ILE A 551 -29.68 22.54 9.38
N ARG A 552 -28.49 22.91 9.86
CA ARG A 552 -28.33 23.94 10.88
C ARG A 552 -28.75 25.34 10.40
N THR A 553 -28.45 25.67 9.16
CA THR A 553 -28.52 27.06 8.67
C THR A 553 -29.71 27.36 7.76
N HIS A 554 -30.41 26.37 7.19
CA HIS A 554 -31.41 26.62 6.13
C HIS A 554 -32.55 27.56 6.57
N HIS A 555 -32.86 27.65 7.87
CA HIS A 555 -33.79 28.64 8.40
C HIS A 555 -33.13 29.86 9.09
N GLY A 556 -31.81 29.85 9.27
CA GLY A 556 -31.09 30.92 9.97
C GLY A 556 -31.70 31.20 11.36
N ASN A 557 -31.86 32.47 11.71
CA ASN A 557 -32.57 32.90 12.93
C ASN A 557 -33.97 33.49 12.63
N THR A 558 -34.59 33.03 11.53
CA THR A 558 -35.92 33.50 11.13
C THR A 558 -37.00 33.14 12.15
N ARG A 559 -38.12 33.86 12.10
CA ARG A 559 -39.26 33.64 12.97
C ARG A 559 -40.26 32.71 12.28
N VAL A 560 -40.89 31.82 13.05
CA VAL A 560 -42.04 31.02 12.62
C VAL A 560 -43.29 31.91 12.61
N ASP A 561 -43.38 32.75 11.58
CA ASP A 561 -44.30 33.91 11.52
C ASP A 561 -45.77 33.53 11.71
N TYR A 562 -46.24 32.42 11.13
CA TYR A 562 -47.65 32.02 11.23
C TYR A 562 -48.13 31.87 12.68
N PHE A 563 -47.36 31.15 13.50
CA PHE A 563 -47.73 30.92 14.90
C PHE A 563 -47.55 32.16 15.76
N TYR A 564 -46.52 32.97 15.50
CA TYR A 564 -46.33 34.24 16.20
C TYR A 564 -47.48 35.23 15.94
N GLN A 565 -47.86 35.42 14.67
CA GLN A 565 -48.97 36.30 14.31
C GLN A 565 -50.32 35.77 14.84
N SER A 566 -50.51 34.45 14.84
CA SER A 566 -51.70 33.83 15.41
C SER A 566 -51.76 34.00 16.93
N PHE A 567 -50.61 33.96 17.62
CA PHE A 567 -50.53 34.26 19.04
C PHE A 567 -50.92 35.72 19.32
N LEU A 568 -50.31 36.69 18.63
CA LEU A 568 -50.61 38.11 18.82
C LEU A 568 -52.10 38.43 18.55
N LYS A 569 -52.69 37.78 17.54
CA LYS A 569 -54.10 37.98 17.19
C LYS A 569 -55.07 37.42 18.21
N ASN A 570 -54.77 36.25 18.78
CA ASN A 570 -55.69 35.53 19.68
C ASN A 570 -55.36 35.72 21.17
N SER A 571 -54.25 36.38 21.50
CA SER A 571 -53.84 36.69 22.87
C SER A 571 -53.20 38.09 22.95
N PRO A 572 -53.92 39.15 22.56
CA PRO A 572 -53.36 40.52 22.47
C PRO A 572 -52.90 41.10 23.81
N GLU A 573 -53.40 40.57 24.92
CA GLU A 573 -53.05 41.03 26.28
C GLU A 573 -51.87 40.26 26.90
N LYS A 574 -51.38 39.20 26.25
CA LYS A 574 -50.24 38.41 26.75
C LYS A 574 -48.95 38.87 26.07
N PHE A 575 -47.96 39.22 26.89
CA PHE A 575 -46.60 39.42 26.41
C PHE A 575 -45.91 38.06 26.24
N VAL A 576 -45.30 37.83 25.08
CA VAL A 576 -44.52 36.62 24.80
C VAL A 576 -43.15 37.03 24.30
N ASP A 577 -42.11 36.32 24.74
CA ASP A 577 -40.77 36.49 24.20
C ASP A 577 -40.75 36.01 22.74
N GLU A 578 -40.44 36.91 21.80
CA GLU A 578 -40.35 36.61 20.37
C GLU A 578 -39.34 35.49 20.09
N ASN A 579 -38.31 35.33 20.92
CA ASN A 579 -37.30 34.29 20.76
C ASN A 579 -37.89 32.86 20.84
N ILE A 580 -39.05 32.67 21.49
CA ILE A 580 -39.76 31.38 21.51
C ILE A 580 -40.22 30.98 20.11
N PHE A 581 -40.40 31.94 19.20
CA PHE A 581 -40.83 31.68 17.82
C PHE A 581 -39.67 31.75 16.83
N ARG A 582 -38.43 31.94 17.27
CA ARG A 582 -37.27 32.05 16.38
C ARG A 582 -36.45 30.78 16.34
N TYR A 583 -35.95 30.46 15.15
CA TYR A 583 -34.90 29.46 15.00
C TYR A 583 -33.62 29.94 15.72
N PRO A 584 -32.85 29.04 16.32
CA PRO A 584 -31.63 29.40 17.04
C PRO A 584 -30.47 29.84 16.14
N GLY A 585 -30.58 29.66 14.81
CA GLY A 585 -29.49 29.86 13.87
C GLY A 585 -28.37 28.81 14.00
N PRO A 586 -27.16 29.13 13.51
CA PRO A 586 -26.72 30.38 12.88
C PRO A 586 -27.35 30.68 11.51
N ILE A 587 -27.23 31.93 11.06
CA ILE A 587 -27.49 32.30 9.67
C ILE A 587 -26.50 31.60 8.72
N PRO A 588 -26.86 31.36 7.44
CA PRO A 588 -25.96 30.85 6.42
C PRO A 588 -24.62 31.59 6.36
N PHE A 589 -23.54 30.83 6.16
CA PHE A 589 -22.16 31.34 6.16
C PHE A 589 -21.36 30.92 4.92
N SER A 590 -22.04 30.37 3.90
CA SER A 590 -21.46 29.99 2.61
C SER A 590 -22.48 30.21 1.50
N LYS A 591 -22.02 30.42 0.27
CA LYS A 591 -22.90 30.55 -0.90
C LYS A 591 -23.87 29.38 -1.00
N GLU A 592 -23.37 28.17 -0.76
CA GLU A 592 -24.11 26.92 -0.80
C GLU A 592 -25.27 26.90 0.21
N THR A 593 -25.00 27.19 1.48
CA THR A 593 -26.03 27.24 2.52
C THR A 593 -27.03 28.39 2.31
N GLY A 594 -26.57 29.53 1.78
CA GLY A 594 -27.44 30.67 1.44
C GLY A 594 -28.38 30.35 0.30
N VAL A 595 -27.89 29.73 -0.78
CA VAL A 595 -28.73 29.27 -1.90
C VAL A 595 -29.76 28.25 -1.43
N LEU A 596 -29.40 27.32 -0.55
CA LEU A 596 -30.38 26.38 0.01
C LEU A 596 -31.50 27.10 0.75
N MET A 597 -31.18 28.03 1.65
CA MET A 597 -32.19 28.80 2.39
C MET A 597 -33.18 29.48 1.43
N LEU A 598 -32.67 30.08 0.36
CA LEU A 598 -33.51 30.77 -0.63
C LEU A 598 -34.39 29.77 -1.40
N ALA A 599 -33.81 28.64 -1.83
CA ALA A 599 -34.54 27.59 -2.56
C ALA A 599 -35.66 26.97 -1.71
N ASP A 600 -35.37 26.61 -0.46
CA ASP A 600 -36.34 26.09 0.52
C ASP A 600 -37.50 27.07 0.70
N SER A 601 -37.17 28.34 1.00
CA SER A 601 -38.19 29.36 1.25
C SER A 601 -39.08 29.63 0.02
N VAL A 602 -38.49 29.62 -1.18
CA VAL A 602 -39.21 29.86 -2.43
C VAL A 602 -40.08 28.67 -2.84
N GLU A 603 -39.58 27.45 -2.72
CA GLU A 603 -40.36 26.23 -2.99
C GLU A 603 -41.54 26.12 -2.02
N ALA A 604 -41.28 26.29 -0.72
CA ALA A 604 -42.32 26.16 0.29
C ALA A 604 -43.42 27.21 0.08
N ALA A 605 -43.05 28.45 -0.25
CA ALA A 605 -44.00 29.51 -0.53
C ALA A 605 -44.78 29.28 -1.83
N SER A 606 -44.17 28.67 -2.87
CA SER A 606 -44.82 28.47 -4.16
C SER A 606 -45.99 27.49 -4.10
N ARG A 607 -45.96 26.54 -3.15
CA ARG A 607 -47.07 25.61 -2.89
C ARG A 607 -48.37 26.31 -2.49
N SER A 608 -48.31 27.55 -2.00
CA SER A 608 -49.49 28.34 -1.64
C SER A 608 -50.17 29.04 -2.83
N ILE A 609 -49.55 29.04 -4.03
CA ILE A 609 -50.11 29.67 -5.22
C ILE A 609 -51.26 28.81 -5.77
N LYS A 610 -52.50 29.33 -5.67
CA LYS A 610 -53.69 28.63 -6.20
C LYS A 610 -53.73 28.57 -7.73
N ASN A 611 -53.40 29.68 -8.40
CA ASN A 611 -53.41 29.82 -9.86
C ASN A 611 -52.04 30.36 -10.33
N PRO A 612 -51.07 29.48 -10.62
CA PRO A 612 -49.74 29.88 -11.06
C PRO A 612 -49.78 30.58 -12.42
N ASN A 613 -49.18 31.76 -12.49
CA ASN A 613 -48.89 32.48 -13.74
C ASN A 613 -47.51 33.16 -13.61
N ALA A 614 -46.98 33.70 -14.71
CA ALA A 614 -45.64 34.28 -14.73
C ALA A 614 -45.48 35.44 -13.73
N GLN A 615 -46.49 36.31 -13.62
CA GLN A 615 -46.47 37.47 -12.72
C GLN A 615 -46.48 37.03 -11.25
N ASN A 616 -47.40 36.14 -10.87
CA ASN A 616 -47.54 35.64 -9.50
C ASN A 616 -46.28 34.91 -9.04
N ILE A 617 -45.63 34.13 -9.93
CA ILE A 617 -44.35 33.47 -9.63
C ILE A 617 -43.24 34.51 -9.47
N ASN A 618 -43.16 35.49 -10.37
CA ASN A 618 -42.18 36.57 -10.27
C ASN A 618 -42.28 37.31 -8.93
N ASP A 619 -43.49 37.75 -8.59
CA ASP A 619 -43.76 38.54 -7.39
C ASP A 619 -43.54 37.73 -6.11
N LEU A 620 -43.84 36.42 -6.14
CA LEU A 620 -43.51 35.52 -5.05
C LEU A 620 -42.00 35.46 -4.83
N VAL A 621 -41.22 35.17 -5.88
CA VAL A 621 -39.77 35.01 -5.78
C VAL A 621 -39.11 36.31 -5.30
N GLU A 622 -39.51 37.45 -5.86
CA GLU A 622 -39.01 38.76 -5.42
C GLU A 622 -39.30 39.01 -3.95
N ARG A 623 -40.56 38.85 -3.53
CA ARG A 623 -40.97 39.10 -2.15
C ARG A 623 -40.23 38.23 -1.14
N ILE A 624 -40.10 36.92 -1.41
CA ILE A 624 -39.46 35.98 -0.48
C ILE A 624 -37.96 36.27 -0.36
N ILE A 625 -37.27 36.51 -1.49
CA ILE A 625 -35.83 36.77 -1.46
C ILE A 625 -35.53 38.14 -0.83
N ASN A 626 -36.29 39.18 -1.18
CA ASN A 626 -36.12 40.51 -0.59
C ASN A 626 -36.40 40.48 0.93
N TYR A 627 -37.38 39.70 1.39
CA TYR A 627 -37.62 39.51 2.82
C TYR A 627 -36.41 38.89 3.54
N LYS A 628 -35.72 37.90 2.93
CA LYS A 628 -34.50 37.33 3.53
C LYS A 628 -33.34 38.32 3.59
N LEU A 629 -33.21 39.19 2.59
CA LEU A 629 -32.22 40.26 2.56
C LEU A 629 -32.52 41.32 3.64
N GLU A 630 -33.76 41.77 3.77
CA GLU A 630 -34.19 42.72 4.81
C GLU A 630 -33.99 42.18 6.23
N GLN A 631 -34.04 40.87 6.40
CA GLN A 631 -33.78 40.18 7.67
C GLN A 631 -32.30 39.83 7.88
N ASN A 632 -31.39 40.36 7.07
CA ASN A 632 -29.93 40.16 7.19
C ASN A 632 -29.53 38.67 7.24
N GLN A 633 -30.30 37.78 6.58
CA GLN A 633 -30.05 36.33 6.66
C GLN A 633 -28.85 35.88 5.84
N LEU A 634 -28.34 36.73 4.94
CA LEU A 634 -27.25 36.40 4.02
C LEU A 634 -25.96 37.16 4.34
N ASP A 635 -25.90 37.90 5.45
CA ASP A 635 -24.78 38.79 5.81
C ASP A 635 -23.43 38.05 5.96
N ASN A 636 -23.47 36.78 6.35
CA ASN A 636 -22.28 35.94 6.49
C ASN A 636 -21.97 35.11 5.24
N CYS A 637 -22.71 35.28 4.15
CA CYS A 637 -22.47 34.58 2.89
C CYS A 637 -21.74 35.47 1.88
N ASP A 638 -20.80 34.90 1.14
CA ASP A 638 -20.11 35.57 0.03
C ASP A 638 -21.00 35.72 -1.24
N LEU A 639 -22.33 35.81 -1.11
CA LEU A 639 -23.26 36.00 -2.22
C LEU A 639 -23.27 37.47 -2.67
N THR A 640 -22.92 37.72 -3.92
CA THR A 640 -22.98 39.07 -4.49
C THR A 640 -24.41 39.43 -4.92
N LEU A 641 -24.74 40.72 -5.04
CA LEU A 641 -26.04 41.15 -5.59
C LEU A 641 -26.32 40.54 -6.98
N LYS A 642 -25.27 40.38 -7.80
CA LYS A 642 -25.36 39.70 -9.09
C LYS A 642 -25.70 38.22 -8.96
N ASP A 643 -25.14 37.54 -7.95
CA ASP A 643 -25.49 36.15 -7.67
C ASP A 643 -26.97 36.05 -7.28
N ILE A 644 -27.48 36.95 -6.43
CA ILE A 644 -28.89 37.00 -6.02
C ILE A 644 -29.83 37.18 -7.22
N GLU A 645 -29.56 38.12 -8.12
CA GLU A 645 -30.38 38.32 -9.32
C GLU A 645 -30.34 37.10 -10.25
N THR A 646 -29.19 36.43 -10.35
CA THR A 646 -29.06 35.17 -11.11
C THR A 646 -29.88 34.05 -10.48
N ILE A 647 -29.86 33.92 -9.15
CA ILE A 647 -30.66 32.94 -8.40
C ILE A 647 -32.16 33.20 -8.61
N LYS A 648 -32.61 34.45 -8.47
CA LYS A 648 -34.01 34.87 -8.72
C LYS A 648 -34.47 34.44 -10.09
N LEU A 649 -33.68 34.71 -11.14
CA LEU A 649 -34.01 34.34 -12.51
C LEU A 649 -34.19 32.83 -12.66
N ILE A 650 -33.25 32.03 -12.13
CA ILE A 650 -33.29 30.56 -12.22
C ILE A 650 -34.52 30.01 -11.49
N PHE A 651 -34.80 30.49 -10.28
CA PHE A 651 -35.97 30.06 -9.52
C PHE A 651 -37.26 30.38 -10.26
N LYS A 652 -37.41 31.59 -10.82
CA LYS A 652 -38.59 31.96 -11.62
C LYS A 652 -38.76 31.01 -12.81
N THR A 653 -37.70 30.77 -13.59
CA THR A 653 -37.73 29.87 -14.75
C THR A 653 -38.10 28.44 -14.37
N MET A 654 -37.47 27.91 -13.32
CA MET A 654 -37.72 26.54 -12.89
C MET A 654 -39.12 26.36 -12.29
N LEU A 655 -39.59 27.31 -11.47
CA LEU A 655 -40.96 27.26 -10.95
C LEU A 655 -42.01 27.36 -12.06
N MET A 656 -41.81 28.22 -13.06
CA MET A 656 -42.69 28.26 -14.24
C MET A 656 -42.74 26.90 -14.94
N SER A 657 -41.60 26.21 -15.06
CA SER A 657 -41.55 24.86 -15.60
C SER A 657 -42.26 23.83 -14.71
N ILE A 658 -42.08 23.89 -13.40
CA ILE A 658 -42.69 22.97 -12.42
C ILE A 658 -44.22 23.10 -12.43
N TYR A 659 -44.73 24.33 -12.53
CA TYR A 659 -46.17 24.63 -12.57
C TYR A 659 -46.75 24.67 -14.00
N HIS A 660 -45.97 24.28 -15.01
CA HIS A 660 -46.39 24.25 -16.43
C HIS A 660 -46.96 25.58 -16.96
N VAL A 661 -46.43 26.70 -16.49
CA VAL A 661 -46.82 28.04 -16.95
C VAL A 661 -46.21 28.28 -18.33
N ARG A 662 -47.05 28.56 -19.33
CA ARG A 662 -46.60 28.94 -20.68
C ARG A 662 -46.00 30.34 -20.64
N ILE A 663 -44.79 30.48 -21.17
CA ILE A 663 -44.18 31.80 -21.43
C ILE A 663 -44.79 32.31 -22.73
N ASP A 664 -45.69 33.28 -22.65
CA ASP A 664 -46.10 34.03 -23.83
C ASP A 664 -44.94 34.93 -24.26
N TYR A 665 -44.30 34.60 -25.38
CA TYR A 665 -43.16 35.33 -25.96
C TYR A 665 -43.53 36.72 -26.52
N LEU A 666 -44.68 37.27 -26.16
CA LEU A 666 -45.20 38.54 -26.69
C LEU A 666 -45.22 39.61 -25.60
N GLN A 667 -44.04 39.97 -25.08
CA GLN A 667 -43.75 41.32 -24.57
C GLN A 667 -42.28 41.36 -24.15
N ASN A 668 -41.43 41.84 -25.07
CA ASN A 668 -40.24 42.67 -24.85
C ASN A 668 -39.42 42.68 -26.15
N VAL A 669 -39.73 43.66 -27.01
CA VAL A 669 -38.77 44.25 -27.97
C VAL A 669 -38.07 45.38 -27.25
#